data_AF-A0A1L7LID9-F1
#
_entry.id   AF-A0A1L7LID9-F1
#
_cell.length_a   1.000
_cell.length_b   1.000
_cell.length_c   1.000
_cell.angle_alpha   90.00
_cell.angle_beta   90.00
_cell.angle_gamma   90.00
#
_symmetry.space_group_name_H-M   'P 1'
#
loop_
_entity.id
_entity.type
_entity.pdbx_description
1 polymer ?
#
loop_
_entity_poly.entity_id
_entity_poly.type
_entity_poly.pdbx_seq_one_letter_code
_entity_poly.pdbx_strand_id
1 'polypeptide(L)'
;MTNGKILGLDIGIASVGVGIINAKTGNVEHASSRIFPAANADNNVERRSARGGRRLTRRKKHRLKRVEDLFDKYNIDTDFSNLNLNPYQLRVKGLNEQLSNEELFAALKNIAKRRGISYLDDAEDDSVGGTDYAKSIDENRKLLKKQTPGEIQLKRLENYGQLRGNFTIQDENGDYHRLINVFSTSDYVKEAQRILKTQSYYNKFITESFVEDYIKILQGKRKYYVGPGNEKSRTDYGIYRTDGETLDNLFGILIGKCSFYPEEYRAAKASYTAQEYNFLNDLNNLTVPTETKKLSTEEKYQLVDFAKTASTLGAAKLLKEIAKLVGCQVEEIKGYRLDNKDKPDLHTFEPFRKLKSNLTTIAVENLSITTLDTLAHILTLNTEREGIEEAIQKELPNIFSDEQITEIIAVRKKNSQIFGKGWHSFSIKLMKELIPELYETSEEQKTILTRLKKVKVNNKITSRTKYINEEEITDEIYNPVVSKSIRQTVKIINAAIKKYGEFDQIVIEMPRESNEEDERKFIADLQKSNAKEKDDAMKQAALLYNGKDELPHDVFHGHKELATKIRLWYQQGERCLYSGKHIDIHDLIHNQNMFEIDHVLPLSLSFDDSLANKVLVYSWANQEKGQRTPFQALPQMASAWSFRELRDYISKQKGISKKNVTIC
;
A
#
# COMPACT_ATOMS: atom_id res chain seq x y z
N MET A 1 19.39 -14.64 46.81
CA MET A 1 18.90 -15.89 47.44
C MET A 1 17.74 -16.36 46.60
N THR A 2 17.79 -17.59 46.10
CA THR A 2 16.73 -18.19 45.29
C THR A 2 15.51 -18.44 46.19
N ASN A 3 14.34 -17.89 45.84
CA ASN A 3 13.14 -18.02 46.69
C ASN A 3 12.45 -19.37 46.54
N GLY A 4 12.93 -20.24 45.63
CA GLY A 4 12.41 -21.57 45.38
C GLY A 4 11.10 -21.57 44.59
N LYS A 5 10.73 -20.45 43.95
CA LYS A 5 9.42 -20.28 43.28
C LYS A 5 9.57 -20.11 41.77
N ILE A 6 8.62 -20.69 41.04
CA ILE A 6 8.52 -20.61 39.59
C ILE A 6 7.20 -19.91 39.24
N LEU A 7 7.28 -18.89 38.39
CA LEU A 7 6.11 -18.19 37.83
C LEU A 7 5.83 -18.72 36.42
N GLY A 8 4.65 -19.31 36.20
CA GLY A 8 4.11 -19.67 34.89
C GLY A 8 3.14 -18.61 34.37
N LEU A 9 3.26 -18.28 33.08
CA LEU A 9 2.41 -17.33 32.38
C LEU A 9 1.89 -17.92 31.06
N ASP A 10 0.58 -17.89 30.89
CA ASP A 10 -0.11 -18.16 29.63
C ASP A 10 -0.66 -16.83 29.09
N ILE A 11 -0.12 -16.35 27.96
CA ILE A 11 -0.39 -15.00 27.45
C ILE A 11 -1.34 -15.09 26.25
N GLY A 12 -2.60 -14.73 26.46
CA GLY A 12 -3.62 -14.62 25.43
C GLY A 12 -3.90 -13.19 24.96
N ILE A 13 -4.75 -13.08 23.94
CA ILE A 13 -5.23 -11.80 23.40
C ILE A 13 -6.23 -11.08 24.32
N ALA A 14 -6.87 -11.81 25.24
CA ALA A 14 -7.92 -11.31 26.14
C ALA A 14 -7.76 -11.79 27.59
N SER A 15 -6.74 -12.60 27.87
CA SER A 15 -6.46 -13.06 29.22
C SER A 15 -4.98 -13.36 29.40
N VAL A 16 -4.52 -13.28 30.64
CA VAL A 16 -3.22 -13.81 31.04
C VAL A 16 -3.43 -14.76 32.20
N GLY A 17 -3.16 -16.05 31.99
CA GLY A 17 -3.11 -17.07 33.03
C GLY A 17 -1.83 -16.92 33.86
N VAL A 18 -1.96 -17.09 35.18
CA VAL A 18 -0.86 -16.92 36.13
C VAL A 18 -0.85 -18.10 37.09
N GLY A 19 0.29 -18.79 37.19
CA GLY A 19 0.52 -19.85 38.17
C GLY A 19 1.85 -19.63 38.88
N ILE A 20 1.89 -19.83 40.20
CA ILE A 20 3.12 -19.82 40.98
C ILE A 20 3.20 -21.14 41.73
N ILE A 21 4.31 -21.84 41.55
CA ILE A 21 4.59 -23.11 42.23
C ILE A 21 5.89 -23.03 43.01
N ASN A 22 5.96 -23.79 44.09
CA ASN A 22 7.21 -24.01 44.81
C ASN A 22 7.99 -25.16 44.15
N ALA A 23 9.20 -24.89 43.67
CA ALA A 23 10.01 -25.82 42.91
C ALA A 23 10.41 -27.09 43.70
N LYS A 24 10.50 -27.00 45.04
CA LYS A 24 10.90 -28.13 45.89
C LYS A 24 9.72 -29.01 46.30
N THR A 25 8.59 -28.40 46.63
CA THR A 25 7.43 -29.13 47.17
C THR A 25 6.37 -29.46 46.11
N GLY A 26 6.39 -28.79 44.97
CA GLY A 26 5.36 -28.91 43.94
C GLY A 26 4.04 -28.21 44.29
N ASN A 27 3.95 -27.57 45.46
CA ASN A 27 2.73 -26.91 45.90
C ASN A 27 2.43 -25.66 45.06
N VAL A 28 1.16 -25.50 44.69
CA VAL A 28 0.64 -24.29 44.05
C VAL A 28 0.49 -23.21 45.12
N GLU A 29 1.29 -22.16 45.02
CA GLU A 29 1.23 -21.01 45.94
C GLU A 29 0.22 -19.96 45.50
N HIS A 30 -0.02 -19.85 44.19
CA HIS A 30 -0.98 -18.91 43.62
C HIS A 30 -1.43 -19.37 42.24
N ALA A 31 -2.72 -19.25 41.94
CA ALA A 31 -3.26 -19.40 40.60
C ALA A 31 -4.31 -18.31 40.37
N SER A 32 -4.26 -17.65 39.22
CA SER A 32 -5.25 -16.63 38.85
C SER A 32 -5.33 -16.42 37.34
N SER A 33 -6.44 -15.85 36.88
CA SER A 33 -6.59 -15.41 35.50
C SER A 33 -6.91 -13.92 35.46
N ARG A 34 -6.11 -13.16 34.71
CA ARG A 34 -6.33 -11.74 34.46
C ARG A 34 -7.06 -11.57 33.14
N ILE A 35 -8.35 -11.27 33.21
CA ILE A 35 -9.19 -11.07 32.02
C ILE A 35 -9.24 -9.57 31.65
N PHE A 36 -9.15 -9.28 30.37
CA PHE A 36 -9.35 -7.95 29.81
C PHE A 36 -10.00 -8.07 28.43
N PRO A 37 -10.94 -7.18 28.07
CA PRO A 37 -11.48 -7.18 26.71
C PRO A 37 -10.34 -7.07 25.70
N ALA A 38 -10.29 -7.97 24.72
CA ALA A 38 -9.31 -7.87 23.63
C ALA A 38 -9.40 -6.46 23.03
N ALA A 39 -8.27 -5.79 22.83
CA ALA A 39 -8.32 -4.54 22.10
C ALA A 39 -8.78 -4.88 20.68
N ASN A 40 -9.94 -4.37 20.24
CA ASN A 40 -10.39 -4.65 18.88
C ASN A 40 -9.72 -3.67 17.91
N ALA A 41 -8.99 -4.19 16.92
CA ALA A 41 -8.39 -3.40 15.85
C ALA A 41 -9.46 -2.66 15.03
N ASP A 42 -10.69 -3.18 14.95
CA ASP A 42 -11.80 -2.63 14.17
C ASP A 42 -12.31 -1.31 14.74
N ASN A 43 -12.33 -1.14 16.06
CA ASN A 43 -12.66 0.13 16.69
C ASN A 43 -11.72 1.25 16.22
N ASN A 44 -10.45 0.92 15.94
CA ASN A 44 -9.51 1.87 15.38
C ASN A 44 -9.75 2.12 13.87
N VAL A 45 -10.23 1.12 13.12
CA VAL A 45 -10.65 1.27 11.71
C VAL A 45 -11.86 2.21 11.62
N GLU A 46 -12.91 2.00 12.42
CA GLU A 46 -14.07 2.90 12.49
C GLU A 46 -13.67 4.31 12.89
N ARG A 47 -12.85 4.45 13.95
CA ARG A 47 -12.29 5.74 14.38
C ARG A 47 -11.53 6.43 13.24
N ARG A 48 -10.72 5.69 12.47
CA ARG A 48 -9.96 6.21 11.33
C ARG A 48 -10.88 6.64 10.19
N SER A 49 -11.87 5.83 9.84
CA SER A 49 -12.87 6.11 8.80
C SER A 49 -13.66 7.37 9.14
N ALA A 50 -14.22 7.45 10.35
CA ALA A 50 -14.96 8.61 10.81
C ALA A 50 -14.09 9.88 10.85
N ARG A 51 -12.81 9.77 11.26
CA ARG A 51 -11.86 10.89 11.21
C ARG A 51 -11.59 11.35 9.77
N GLY A 52 -11.44 10.41 8.83
CA GLY A 52 -11.32 10.69 7.40
C GLY A 52 -12.53 11.45 6.87
N GLY A 53 -13.74 10.94 7.13
CA GLY A 53 -15.01 11.56 6.76
C GLY A 53 -15.16 12.99 7.30
N ARG A 54 -14.90 13.20 8.61
CA ARG A 54 -14.93 14.54 9.22
C ARG A 54 -13.96 15.51 8.52
N ARG A 55 -12.75 15.08 8.17
CA ARG A 55 -11.77 15.92 7.45
C ARG A 55 -12.26 16.29 6.05
N LEU A 56 -12.84 15.35 5.31
CA LEU A 56 -13.39 15.60 3.97
C LEU A 56 -14.54 16.62 4.03
N THR A 57 -15.49 16.43 4.95
CA THR A 57 -16.61 17.34 5.15
C THR A 57 -16.15 18.72 5.58
N ARG A 58 -15.24 18.81 6.56
CA ARG A 58 -14.65 20.08 7.01
C ARG A 58 -13.97 20.83 5.88
N ARG A 59 -13.13 20.15 5.08
CA ARG A 59 -12.40 20.77 3.94
C ARG A 59 -13.35 21.18 2.82
N LYS A 60 -14.43 20.43 2.58
CA LYS A 60 -15.49 20.81 1.64
C LYS A 60 -16.17 22.10 2.10
N LYS A 61 -16.62 22.17 3.37
CA LYS A 61 -17.22 23.38 3.94
C LYS A 61 -16.27 24.57 3.86
N HIS A 62 -15.01 24.38 4.26
CA HIS A 62 -14.00 25.43 4.22
C HIS A 62 -13.66 25.90 2.79
N ARG A 63 -13.66 24.99 1.80
CA ARG A 63 -13.48 25.37 0.39
C ARG A 63 -14.61 26.27 -0.09
N LEU A 64 -15.86 25.98 0.27
CA LEU A 64 -16.99 26.85 -0.07
C LEU A 64 -16.88 28.22 0.60
N LYS A 65 -16.48 28.25 1.88
CA LYS A 65 -16.22 29.52 2.58
C LYS A 65 -15.10 30.31 1.92
N ARG A 66 -14.02 29.67 1.43
CA ARG A 66 -12.97 30.36 0.68
C ARG A 66 -13.43 30.94 -0.66
N VAL A 67 -14.47 30.38 -1.28
CA VAL A 67 -15.09 30.98 -2.47
C VAL A 67 -15.89 32.23 -2.07
N GLU A 68 -16.60 32.20 -0.94
CA GLU A 68 -17.25 33.40 -0.36
C GLU A 68 -16.22 34.48 -0.02
N ASP A 69 -15.18 34.12 0.74
CA ASP A 69 -14.10 35.04 1.14
C ASP A 69 -13.34 35.61 -0.08
N LEU A 70 -13.32 34.88 -1.21
CA LEU A 70 -12.75 35.38 -2.46
C LEU A 70 -13.60 36.52 -3.04
N PHE A 71 -14.92 36.41 -3.00
CA PHE A 71 -15.80 37.49 -3.46
C PHE A 71 -15.66 38.73 -2.56
N ASP A 72 -15.58 38.52 -1.25
CA ASP A 72 -15.31 39.58 -0.28
C ASP A 72 -13.94 40.25 -0.55
N LYS A 73 -12.88 39.46 -0.78
CA LYS A 73 -11.52 39.95 -1.06
C LYS A 73 -11.45 40.90 -2.26
N TYR A 74 -12.26 40.66 -3.29
CA TYR A 74 -12.32 41.49 -4.50
C TYR A 74 -13.44 42.54 -4.43
N ASN A 75 -14.04 42.76 -3.25
CA ASN A 75 -15.10 43.72 -2.98
C ASN A 75 -16.32 43.55 -3.90
N ILE A 76 -16.70 42.30 -4.18
CA ILE A 76 -17.86 41.99 -5.02
C ILE A 76 -19.09 41.95 -4.12
N ASP A 77 -19.99 42.92 -4.29
CA ASP A 77 -21.27 42.91 -3.58
C ASP A 77 -22.13 41.75 -4.08
N THR A 78 -22.53 40.86 -3.16
CA THR A 78 -23.31 39.64 -3.47
C THR A 78 -24.11 39.23 -2.24
N ASP A 79 -25.42 39.06 -2.40
CA ASP A 79 -26.25 38.47 -1.35
C ASP A 79 -26.12 36.94 -1.34
N PHE A 80 -25.57 36.38 -0.26
CA PHE A 80 -25.38 34.95 -0.08
C PHE A 80 -26.61 34.22 0.50
N SER A 81 -27.67 34.96 0.86
CA SER A 81 -28.75 34.46 1.72
C SER A 81 -29.85 33.68 0.98
N ASN A 82 -30.04 33.87 -0.33
CA ASN A 82 -31.11 33.21 -1.08
C ASN A 82 -30.73 32.76 -2.51
N LEU A 83 -30.08 31.60 -2.61
CA LEU A 83 -29.67 31.02 -3.90
C LEU A 83 -30.53 29.81 -4.31
N ASN A 84 -31.85 29.97 -4.36
CA ASN A 84 -32.78 28.98 -4.95
C ASN A 84 -32.74 28.98 -6.49
N LEU A 85 -31.54 29.13 -7.06
CA LEU A 85 -31.30 29.13 -8.49
C LEU A 85 -30.84 27.73 -8.94
N ASN A 86 -31.05 27.40 -10.21
CA ASN A 86 -30.50 26.17 -10.78
C ASN A 86 -29.05 26.39 -11.22
N PRO A 87 -28.04 25.93 -10.46
CA PRO A 87 -26.65 26.22 -10.77
C PRO A 87 -26.17 25.56 -12.06
N TYR A 88 -26.84 24.51 -12.54
CA TYR A 88 -26.46 23.83 -13.78
C TYR A 88 -26.86 24.66 -15.00
N GLN A 89 -28.05 25.28 -14.98
CA GLN A 89 -28.46 26.25 -15.99
C GLN A 89 -27.53 27.47 -16.00
N LEU A 90 -27.20 28.00 -14.83
CA LEU A 90 -26.29 29.15 -14.71
C LEU A 90 -24.88 28.84 -15.22
N ARG A 91 -24.37 27.64 -14.95
CA ARG A 91 -23.07 27.19 -15.47
C ARG A 91 -23.05 27.15 -16.99
N VAL A 92 -24.12 26.67 -17.63
CA VAL A 92 -24.23 26.64 -19.10
C VAL A 92 -24.44 28.04 -19.68
N LYS A 93 -25.34 28.84 -19.09
CA LYS A 93 -25.56 30.25 -19.46
C LYS A 93 -24.25 31.04 -19.42
N GLY A 94 -23.51 30.92 -18.32
CA GLY A 94 -22.25 31.64 -18.11
C GLY A 94 -21.10 31.28 -19.06
N LEU A 95 -21.24 30.23 -19.87
CA LEU A 95 -20.27 29.91 -20.93
C LEU A 95 -20.35 30.91 -22.09
N ASN A 96 -21.51 31.48 -22.36
CA ASN A 96 -21.77 32.31 -23.55
C ASN A 96 -22.47 33.65 -23.26
N GLU A 97 -23.17 33.76 -22.12
CA GLU A 97 -23.97 34.93 -21.74
C GLU A 97 -23.50 35.55 -20.42
N GLN A 98 -23.87 36.81 -20.18
CA GLN A 98 -23.60 37.49 -18.92
C GLN A 98 -24.39 36.87 -17.76
N LEU A 99 -23.71 36.69 -16.63
CA LEU A 99 -24.31 36.35 -15.34
C LEU A 99 -24.29 37.55 -14.41
N SER A 100 -25.28 37.65 -13.51
CA SER A 100 -25.17 38.52 -12.34
C SER A 100 -24.09 38.02 -11.38
N ASN A 101 -23.64 38.86 -10.44
CA ASN A 101 -22.65 38.45 -9.43
C ASN A 101 -23.16 37.27 -8.58
N GLU A 102 -24.44 37.27 -8.22
CA GLU A 102 -25.10 36.20 -7.48
C GLU A 102 -25.19 34.90 -8.28
N GLU A 103 -25.53 35.01 -9.58
CA GLU A 103 -25.58 33.87 -10.50
C GLU A 103 -24.18 33.26 -10.70
N LEU A 104 -23.17 34.11 -10.90
CA LEU A 104 -21.77 33.70 -11.03
C LEU A 104 -21.28 33.01 -9.76
N PHE A 105 -21.56 33.58 -8.60
CA PHE A 105 -21.23 32.98 -7.31
C PHE A 105 -21.89 31.60 -7.15
N ALA A 106 -23.18 31.46 -7.49
CA ALA A 106 -23.90 30.20 -7.41
C ALA A 106 -23.29 29.11 -8.31
N ALA A 107 -22.90 29.48 -9.54
CA ALA A 107 -22.22 28.59 -10.48
C ALA A 107 -20.85 28.13 -9.95
N LEU A 108 -19.99 29.06 -9.53
CA LEU A 108 -18.66 28.75 -9.01
C LEU A 108 -18.72 27.95 -7.69
N LYS A 109 -19.61 28.31 -6.77
CA LYS A 109 -19.84 27.57 -5.52
C LYS A 109 -20.30 26.15 -5.79
N ASN A 110 -21.14 25.92 -6.81
CA ASN A 110 -21.56 24.58 -7.22
C ASN A 110 -20.38 23.73 -7.72
N ILE A 111 -19.56 24.27 -8.62
CA ILE A 111 -18.36 23.62 -9.15
C ILE A 111 -17.40 23.27 -7.98
N ALA A 112 -17.11 24.23 -7.11
CA ALA A 112 -16.26 24.01 -5.95
C ALA A 112 -16.82 22.94 -4.99
N LYS A 113 -18.15 22.83 -4.81
CA LYS A 113 -18.76 21.82 -3.93
C LYS A 113 -18.48 20.40 -4.41
N ARG A 114 -18.42 20.18 -5.73
CA ARG A 114 -18.30 18.86 -6.39
C ARG A 114 -17.21 18.86 -7.47
N ARG A 115 -16.01 19.26 -7.09
CA ARG A 115 -14.82 19.45 -7.94
C ARG A 115 -14.22 18.22 -8.64
N GLY A 116 -14.95 17.11 -8.74
CA GLY A 116 -14.44 15.91 -9.41
C GLY A 116 -13.34 15.15 -8.66
N ILE A 117 -12.66 14.28 -9.41
CA ILE A 117 -11.62 13.36 -8.95
C ILE A 117 -10.32 13.66 -9.70
N SER A 118 -9.19 13.79 -9.00
CA SER A 118 -7.92 14.20 -9.62
C SER A 118 -7.13 13.03 -10.22
N TYR A 119 -7.25 11.81 -9.70
CA TYR A 119 -6.49 10.67 -10.26
C TYR A 119 -6.97 10.24 -11.65
N LEU A 120 -8.15 10.71 -12.09
CA LEU A 120 -8.63 10.49 -13.45
C LEU A 120 -7.81 11.26 -14.49
N ASP A 121 -7.09 12.29 -14.06
CA ASP A 121 -6.18 13.09 -14.90
C ASP A 121 -4.89 12.33 -15.23
N ASP A 122 -4.52 11.33 -14.42
CA ASP A 122 -3.30 10.50 -14.58
C ASP A 122 -3.55 9.22 -15.39
N ALA A 123 -4.78 8.97 -15.84
CA ALA A 123 -5.16 7.76 -16.56
C ALA A 123 -5.12 8.01 -18.08
N GLU A 124 -4.32 7.23 -18.81
CA GLU A 124 -4.14 7.35 -20.27
C GLU A 124 -5.43 7.07 -21.07
N ASP A 125 -5.52 7.71 -22.25
CA ASP A 125 -6.70 7.83 -23.12
C ASP A 125 -7.17 6.51 -23.78
N ASP A 126 -6.36 5.45 -23.75
CA ASP A 126 -6.61 4.23 -24.55
C ASP A 126 -7.29 3.07 -23.80
N SER A 127 -7.79 3.30 -22.59
CA SER A 127 -8.53 2.27 -21.84
C SER A 127 -10.04 2.47 -21.97
N VAL A 128 -10.67 1.76 -22.91
CA VAL A 128 -12.11 1.49 -22.88
C VAL A 128 -12.36 0.59 -21.67
N GLY A 129 -12.54 1.21 -20.50
CA GLY A 129 -12.77 0.52 -19.24
C GLY A 129 -14.10 -0.22 -19.28
N GLY A 130 -14.12 -1.55 -19.23
CA GLY A 130 -15.38 -2.32 -19.34
C GLY A 130 -16.34 -2.23 -18.13
N THR A 131 -15.98 -1.55 -17.01
CA THR A 131 -16.83 -1.52 -15.79
C THR A 131 -18.12 -0.83 -16.13
N ASP A 132 -19.27 -1.14 -15.53
CA ASP A 132 -20.39 -0.20 -15.63
C ASP A 132 -19.97 1.20 -15.15
N TYR A 133 -19.17 1.28 -14.09
CA TYR A 133 -18.55 2.53 -13.61
C TYR A 133 -17.56 3.18 -14.59
N ALA A 134 -16.60 2.43 -15.18
CA ALA A 134 -15.66 3.01 -16.14
C ALA A 134 -16.28 3.24 -17.51
N LYS A 135 -17.27 2.46 -17.95
CA LYS A 135 -18.15 2.74 -19.09
C LYS A 135 -18.90 4.04 -18.86
N SER A 136 -19.49 4.27 -17.67
CA SER A 136 -20.10 5.56 -17.35
C SER A 136 -19.08 6.72 -17.33
N ILE A 137 -17.84 6.48 -16.89
CA ILE A 137 -16.77 7.48 -16.92
C ILE A 137 -16.25 7.71 -18.35
N ASP A 138 -16.14 6.67 -19.16
CA ASP A 138 -15.72 6.71 -20.56
C ASP A 138 -16.78 7.40 -21.41
N GLU A 139 -18.06 7.12 -21.15
CA GLU A 139 -19.19 7.88 -21.69
C GLU A 139 -19.09 9.36 -21.30
N ASN A 140 -18.82 9.67 -20.01
CA ASN A 140 -18.53 11.04 -19.60
C ASN A 140 -17.35 11.62 -20.38
N ARG A 141 -16.23 10.89 -20.54
CA ARG A 141 -15.04 11.34 -21.28
C ARG A 141 -15.34 11.60 -22.76
N LYS A 142 -16.11 10.73 -23.42
CA LYS A 142 -16.55 10.89 -24.81
C LYS A 142 -17.39 12.15 -24.96
N LEU A 143 -18.34 12.38 -24.05
CA LEU A 143 -19.14 13.61 -24.02
C LEU A 143 -18.27 14.84 -23.74
N LEU A 144 -17.28 14.73 -22.86
CA LEU A 144 -16.35 15.80 -22.49
C LEU A 144 -15.48 16.30 -23.65
N LYS A 145 -15.31 15.50 -24.73
CA LYS A 145 -14.64 15.96 -25.96
C LYS A 145 -15.36 17.12 -26.64
N LYS A 146 -16.68 17.25 -26.44
CA LYS A 146 -17.53 18.27 -27.08
C LYS A 146 -18.23 19.19 -26.08
N GLN A 147 -18.33 18.79 -24.82
CA GLN A 147 -19.15 19.44 -23.81
C GLN A 147 -18.39 19.60 -22.48
N THR A 148 -18.79 20.58 -21.69
CA THR A 148 -18.34 20.76 -20.31
C THR A 148 -19.11 19.85 -19.35
N PRO A 149 -18.57 19.55 -18.14
CA PRO A 149 -19.32 18.84 -17.10
C PRO A 149 -20.70 19.47 -16.81
N GLY A 150 -20.80 20.80 -16.82
CA GLY A 150 -22.05 21.55 -16.60
C GLY A 150 -23.10 21.28 -17.67
N GLU A 151 -22.71 21.28 -18.94
CA GLU A 151 -23.61 20.98 -20.07
C GLU A 151 -24.11 19.53 -20.02
N ILE A 152 -23.23 18.58 -19.68
CA ILE A 152 -23.61 17.15 -19.52
C ILE A 152 -24.59 16.98 -18.36
N GLN A 153 -24.31 17.64 -17.23
CA GLN A 153 -25.16 17.57 -16.04
C GLN A 153 -26.52 18.22 -16.26
N LEU A 154 -26.59 19.33 -16.99
CA LEU A 154 -27.85 20.00 -17.32
C LEU A 154 -28.71 19.12 -18.24
N LYS A 155 -28.14 18.56 -19.31
CA LYS A 155 -28.86 17.63 -20.19
C LYS A 155 -29.42 16.42 -19.43
N ARG A 156 -28.66 15.88 -18.48
CA ARG A 156 -29.13 14.78 -17.62
C ARG A 156 -30.30 15.19 -16.73
N LEU A 157 -30.26 16.41 -16.20
CA LEU A 157 -31.35 16.96 -15.40
C LEU A 157 -32.63 17.14 -16.22
N GLU A 158 -32.50 17.67 -17.43
CA GLU A 158 -33.63 17.94 -18.33
C GLU A 158 -34.25 16.64 -18.86
N ASN A 159 -33.41 15.69 -19.28
CA ASN A 159 -33.89 14.43 -19.87
C ASN A 159 -34.39 13.42 -18.83
N TYR A 160 -33.77 13.36 -17.65
CA TYR A 160 -34.01 12.29 -16.68
C TYR A 160 -34.54 12.77 -15.32
N GLY A 161 -34.64 14.09 -15.09
CA GLY A 161 -35.05 14.66 -13.80
C GLY A 161 -34.05 14.45 -12.66
N GLN A 162 -32.92 13.78 -12.91
CA GLN A 162 -31.89 13.48 -11.92
C GLN A 162 -30.48 13.55 -12.49
N LEU A 163 -29.52 13.98 -11.67
CA LEU A 163 -28.11 14.07 -12.04
C LEU A 163 -27.18 13.56 -10.94
N ARG A 164 -27.69 13.12 -9.80
CA ARG A 164 -26.90 12.91 -8.57
C ARG A 164 -26.70 11.43 -8.29
N GLY A 165 -25.52 11.10 -7.77
CA GLY A 165 -25.18 9.72 -7.45
C GLY A 165 -24.96 8.90 -8.72
N ASN A 166 -25.37 7.64 -8.65
CA ASN A 166 -25.21 6.66 -9.70
C ASN A 166 -26.62 6.14 -9.97
N PHE A 167 -27.13 6.29 -11.19
CA PHE A 167 -28.50 5.90 -11.53
C PHE A 167 -28.53 5.24 -12.90
N THR A 168 -29.53 4.38 -13.10
CA THR A 168 -29.72 3.65 -14.35
C THR A 168 -30.79 4.36 -15.17
N ILE A 169 -30.53 4.51 -16.46
CA ILE A 169 -31.49 4.96 -17.46
C ILE A 169 -31.79 3.81 -18.43
N GLN A 170 -32.92 3.89 -19.12
CA GLN A 170 -33.23 3.03 -20.25
C GLN A 170 -33.08 3.88 -21.52
N ASP A 171 -32.34 3.39 -22.51
CA ASP A 171 -32.22 4.09 -23.79
C ASP A 171 -33.45 3.83 -24.70
N GLU A 172 -33.45 4.49 -25.86
CA GLU A 172 -34.52 4.38 -26.87
C GLU A 172 -34.66 2.95 -27.45
N ASN A 173 -33.62 2.11 -27.31
CA ASN A 173 -33.62 0.72 -27.76
C ASN A 173 -34.09 -0.26 -26.67
N GLY A 174 -34.36 0.23 -25.45
CA GLY A 174 -34.79 -0.56 -24.31
C GLY A 174 -33.65 -1.09 -23.44
N ASP A 175 -32.40 -0.75 -23.74
CA ASP A 175 -31.21 -1.19 -23.00
C ASP A 175 -30.96 -0.30 -21.77
N TYR A 176 -30.51 -0.92 -20.68
CA TYR A 176 -30.22 -0.22 -19.44
C TYR A 176 -28.76 0.26 -19.39
N HIS A 177 -28.58 1.58 -19.23
CA HIS A 177 -27.27 2.21 -19.09
C HIS A 177 -27.12 2.83 -17.72
N ARG A 178 -25.95 2.64 -17.11
CA ARG A 178 -25.63 3.28 -15.84
C ARG A 178 -24.97 4.63 -16.11
N LEU A 179 -25.47 5.69 -15.48
CA LEU A 179 -24.86 7.01 -15.50
C LEU A 179 -24.27 7.34 -14.14
N ILE A 180 -23.15 8.08 -14.15
CA ILE A 180 -22.50 8.55 -12.93
C ILE A 180 -22.11 10.02 -13.00
N ASN A 181 -22.29 10.71 -11.89
CA ASN A 181 -21.87 12.10 -11.73
C ASN A 181 -20.43 12.23 -11.20
N VAL A 182 -19.49 11.65 -11.95
CA VAL A 182 -18.06 11.68 -11.67
C VAL A 182 -17.35 12.20 -12.91
N PHE A 183 -16.63 13.30 -12.75
CA PHE A 183 -15.81 13.96 -13.76
C PHE A 183 -14.42 14.23 -13.18
N SER A 184 -13.43 14.49 -14.03
CA SER A 184 -12.08 14.81 -13.56
C SER A 184 -12.03 16.21 -12.92
N THR A 185 -11.00 16.49 -12.14
CA THR A 185 -10.82 17.84 -11.59
C THR A 185 -10.41 18.82 -12.69
N SER A 186 -9.61 18.37 -13.67
CA SER A 186 -9.18 19.20 -14.80
C SER A 186 -10.36 19.65 -15.67
N ASP A 187 -11.38 18.81 -15.88
CA ASP A 187 -12.56 19.17 -16.68
C ASP A 187 -13.39 20.28 -16.04
N TYR A 188 -13.57 20.22 -14.71
CA TYR A 188 -14.22 21.31 -13.97
C TYR A 188 -13.40 22.61 -13.99
N VAL A 189 -12.07 22.50 -14.05
CA VAL A 189 -11.18 23.65 -14.17
C VAL A 189 -11.32 24.30 -15.55
N LYS A 190 -11.31 23.50 -16.62
CA LYS A 190 -11.54 23.97 -18.00
C LYS A 190 -12.89 24.68 -18.12
N GLU A 191 -13.95 24.09 -17.56
CA GLU A 191 -15.28 24.71 -17.52
C GLU A 191 -15.26 26.04 -16.77
N ALA A 192 -14.70 26.08 -15.55
CA ALA A 192 -14.66 27.29 -14.76
C ALA A 192 -13.83 28.40 -15.42
N GLN A 193 -12.69 28.06 -16.02
CA GLN A 193 -11.86 29.00 -16.79
C GLN A 193 -12.64 29.59 -17.97
N ARG A 194 -13.41 28.77 -18.69
CA ARG A 194 -14.25 29.25 -19.80
C ARG A 194 -15.35 30.18 -19.32
N ILE A 195 -16.07 29.82 -18.24
CA ILE A 195 -17.08 30.71 -17.63
C ILE A 195 -16.43 32.05 -17.24
N LEU A 196 -15.33 32.02 -16.48
CA LEU A 196 -14.66 33.22 -15.99
C LEU A 196 -14.12 34.09 -17.13
N LYS A 197 -13.58 33.48 -18.18
CA LYS A 197 -13.15 34.20 -19.39
C LYS A 197 -14.32 34.92 -20.04
N THR A 198 -15.45 34.26 -20.24
CA THR A 198 -16.65 34.90 -20.78
C THR A 198 -17.13 36.03 -19.89
N GLN A 199 -17.17 35.81 -18.56
CA GLN A 199 -17.61 36.84 -17.62
C GLN A 199 -16.66 38.04 -17.53
N SER A 200 -15.37 37.87 -17.82
CA SER A 200 -14.41 38.98 -17.81
C SER A 200 -14.70 40.07 -18.86
N TYR A 201 -15.42 39.73 -19.94
CA TYR A 201 -15.88 40.73 -20.91
C TYR A 201 -16.95 41.66 -20.35
N TYR A 202 -17.70 41.20 -19.34
CA TYR A 202 -18.80 41.95 -18.72
C TYR A 202 -18.41 42.54 -17.36
N ASN A 203 -17.44 41.94 -16.66
CA ASN A 203 -17.10 42.26 -15.28
C ASN A 203 -15.61 42.57 -15.11
N LYS A 204 -15.28 43.85 -14.85
CA LYS A 204 -13.89 44.34 -14.69
C LYS A 204 -13.13 43.76 -13.50
N PHE A 205 -13.83 43.25 -12.48
CA PHE A 205 -13.19 42.67 -11.30
C PHE A 205 -12.58 41.29 -11.56
N ILE A 206 -12.99 40.61 -12.65
CA ILE A 206 -12.48 39.29 -13.04
C ILE A 206 -11.11 39.47 -13.70
N THR A 207 -10.13 39.72 -12.85
CA THR A 207 -8.71 39.83 -13.20
C THR A 207 -8.07 38.44 -13.30
N GLU A 208 -6.91 38.34 -13.93
CA GLU A 208 -6.11 37.09 -13.94
C GLU A 208 -5.86 36.57 -12.52
N SER A 209 -5.57 37.48 -11.57
CA SER A 209 -5.40 37.15 -10.15
C SER A 209 -6.65 36.52 -9.52
N PHE A 210 -7.85 37.02 -9.84
CA PHE A 210 -9.10 36.43 -9.35
C PHE A 210 -9.29 35.00 -9.89
N VAL A 211 -9.03 34.82 -11.19
CA VAL A 211 -9.13 33.50 -11.84
C VAL A 211 -8.14 32.53 -11.20
N GLU A 212 -6.87 32.91 -11.04
CA GLU A 212 -5.87 32.06 -10.38
C GLU A 212 -6.26 31.67 -8.95
N ASP A 213 -6.73 32.62 -8.15
CA ASP A 213 -7.12 32.36 -6.77
C ASP A 213 -8.31 31.40 -6.69
N TYR A 214 -9.31 31.56 -7.57
CA TYR A 214 -10.43 30.62 -7.67
C TYR A 214 -9.96 29.22 -8.09
N ILE A 215 -9.10 29.11 -9.12
CA ILE A 215 -8.60 27.82 -9.59
C ILE A 215 -7.74 27.14 -8.51
N LYS A 216 -6.91 27.87 -7.76
CA LYS A 216 -6.19 27.37 -6.57
C LYS A 216 -7.14 26.80 -5.51
N ILE A 217 -8.28 27.44 -5.27
CA ILE A 217 -9.33 26.93 -4.36
C ILE A 217 -9.95 25.65 -4.91
N LEU A 218 -10.26 25.63 -6.21
CA LEU A 218 -10.91 24.51 -6.89
C LEU A 218 -10.02 23.26 -6.86
N GLN A 219 -8.79 23.35 -7.37
CA GLN A 219 -7.86 22.23 -7.49
C GLN A 219 -7.22 21.82 -6.15
N GLY A 220 -7.15 22.74 -5.18
CA GLY A 220 -6.36 22.56 -3.95
C GLY A 220 -6.57 21.22 -3.23
N LYS A 221 -5.59 20.32 -3.30
CA LYS A 221 -5.56 19.04 -2.59
C LYS A 221 -4.35 19.03 -1.67
N ARG A 222 -4.47 18.31 -0.55
CA ARG A 222 -3.31 18.04 0.31
C ARG A 222 -2.65 16.77 -0.19
N LYS A 223 -1.34 16.85 -0.38
CA LYS A 223 -0.51 15.71 -0.76
C LYS A 223 -0.56 14.66 0.35
N TYR A 224 -0.55 13.38 -0.02
CA TYR A 224 -0.74 12.29 0.94
C TYR A 224 0.42 12.23 1.96
N TYR A 225 1.63 12.58 1.53
CA TYR A 225 2.84 12.67 2.37
C TYR A 225 2.93 13.93 3.24
N VAL A 226 2.09 14.94 3.01
CA VAL A 226 2.02 16.14 3.88
C VAL A 226 1.01 15.94 5.01
N GLY A 227 -0.16 15.38 4.69
CA GLY A 227 -1.22 15.17 5.68
C GLY A 227 -1.96 16.46 6.10
N PRO A 228 -2.63 16.47 7.27
CA PRO A 228 -3.32 17.64 7.83
C PRO A 228 -2.34 18.65 8.46
N GLY A 229 -2.84 19.87 8.72
CA GLY A 229 -2.09 20.91 9.44
C GLY A 229 -1.50 21.99 8.53
N ASN A 230 -1.06 23.09 9.14
CA ASN A 230 -0.22 24.12 8.53
C ASN A 230 0.68 24.69 9.65
N GLU A 231 1.54 25.65 9.34
CA GLU A 231 2.47 26.25 10.33
C GLU A 231 1.77 26.77 11.59
N LYS A 232 0.57 27.37 11.44
CA LYS A 232 -0.22 27.91 12.57
C LYS A 232 -1.09 26.86 13.25
N SER A 233 -1.39 25.76 12.59
CA SER A 233 -2.30 24.70 13.04
C SER A 233 -1.58 23.36 12.99
N ARG A 234 -0.58 23.22 13.86
CA ARG A 234 0.28 22.03 13.94
C ARG A 234 -0.48 20.82 14.49
N THR A 235 -0.16 19.64 13.98
CA THR A 235 -0.76 18.36 14.33
C THR A 235 0.14 17.19 13.94
N ASP A 236 0.34 16.26 14.88
CA ASP A 236 1.17 15.06 14.68
C ASP A 236 0.57 14.02 13.72
N TYR A 237 -0.59 14.30 13.13
CA TYR A 237 -1.14 13.49 12.04
C TYR A 237 -0.58 13.89 10.67
N GLY A 238 0.16 14.99 10.57
CA GLY A 238 0.80 15.47 9.35
C GLY A 238 2.25 15.90 9.60
N ILE A 239 2.82 16.63 8.64
CA ILE A 239 4.23 17.04 8.70
C ILE A 239 4.50 18.18 9.70
N TYR A 240 3.51 19.03 9.99
CA TYR A 240 3.66 20.14 10.92
C TYR A 240 3.47 19.63 12.35
N ARG A 241 4.54 19.24 13.01
CA ARG A 241 4.56 18.54 14.31
C ARG A 241 4.32 19.49 15.48
N THR A 242 3.70 19.00 16.55
CA THR A 242 3.37 19.85 17.72
C THR A 242 4.60 20.32 18.50
N ASP A 243 5.72 19.61 18.37
CA ASP A 243 7.03 19.94 18.95
C ASP A 243 7.77 21.11 18.27
N GLY A 244 7.30 21.57 17.12
CA GLY A 244 7.92 22.66 16.37
C GLY A 244 8.52 22.24 15.02
N GLU A 245 8.73 20.95 14.81
CA GLU A 245 9.33 20.40 13.59
C GLU A 245 8.36 20.45 12.40
N THR A 246 8.90 20.62 11.20
CA THR A 246 8.15 20.42 9.95
C THR A 246 8.87 19.35 9.14
N LEU A 247 8.28 18.16 9.06
CA LEU A 247 8.82 17.04 8.30
C LEU A 247 8.70 17.28 6.79
N ASP A 248 9.55 16.63 6.00
CA ASP A 248 9.43 16.66 4.54
C ASP A 248 8.38 15.69 4.02
N ASN A 249 8.37 14.49 4.60
CA ASN A 249 7.46 13.43 4.25
C ASN A 249 7.01 12.70 5.53
N LEU A 250 5.69 12.67 5.75
CA LEU A 250 5.07 12.00 6.90
C LEU A 250 5.44 10.52 7.02
N PHE A 251 5.75 9.85 5.92
CA PHE A 251 6.11 8.44 5.89
C PHE A 251 7.60 8.21 6.14
N GLY A 252 8.44 9.25 6.06
CA GLY A 252 9.87 9.16 6.35
C GLY A 252 10.16 8.70 7.78
N ILE A 253 9.43 9.26 8.76
CA ILE A 253 9.54 8.86 10.18
C ILE A 253 9.04 7.43 10.46
N LEU A 254 8.31 6.82 9.52
CA LEU A 254 7.82 5.45 9.63
C LEU A 254 8.81 4.43 9.06
N ILE A 255 9.89 4.89 8.45
CA ILE A 255 10.99 4.02 8.02
C ILE A 255 11.63 3.44 9.28
N GLY A 256 11.75 2.12 9.33
CA GLY A 256 12.36 1.45 10.47
C GLY A 256 13.81 1.89 10.68
N LYS A 257 14.27 1.86 11.92
CA LYS A 257 15.66 2.13 12.29
C LYS A 257 16.54 0.90 12.19
N CYS A 258 17.84 1.09 12.00
CA CYS A 258 18.82 0.01 11.94
C CYS A 258 19.00 -0.63 13.31
N SER A 259 19.03 -1.97 13.38
CA SER A 259 19.18 -2.70 14.64
C SER A 259 20.53 -2.50 15.36
N PHE A 260 21.55 -2.03 14.64
CA PHE A 260 22.89 -1.77 15.20
C PHE A 260 23.19 -0.28 15.32
N TYR A 261 22.43 0.57 14.63
CA TYR A 261 22.52 2.03 14.72
C TYR A 261 21.10 2.61 14.83
N PRO A 262 20.53 2.68 16.05
CA PRO A 262 19.13 3.07 16.23
C PRO A 262 18.81 4.50 15.77
N GLU A 263 19.80 5.39 15.72
CA GLU A 263 19.63 6.74 15.20
C GLU A 263 19.50 6.77 13.67
N GLU A 264 20.02 5.75 12.98
CA GLU A 264 20.09 5.68 11.52
C GLU A 264 18.87 4.97 10.94
N TYR A 265 18.29 5.57 9.90
CA TYR A 265 17.23 4.91 9.13
C TYR A 265 17.76 3.75 8.29
N ARG A 266 16.90 2.76 8.06
CA ARG A 266 17.17 1.65 7.15
C ARG A 266 17.37 2.12 5.71
N ALA A 267 18.27 1.46 4.99
CA ALA A 267 18.50 1.70 3.56
C ALA A 267 17.30 1.23 2.73
N ALA A 268 17.03 1.88 1.59
CA ALA A 268 16.10 1.33 0.61
C ALA A 268 16.68 0.01 0.05
N LYS A 269 15.87 -1.02 -0.19
CA LYS A 269 16.38 -2.26 -0.82
C LYS A 269 16.94 -2.02 -2.22
N ALA A 270 16.43 -0.98 -2.90
CA ALA A 270 16.88 -0.56 -4.23
C ALA A 270 18.16 0.31 -4.21
N SER A 271 18.71 0.65 -3.04
CA SER A 271 19.93 1.46 -2.94
C SER A 271 21.14 0.69 -3.49
N TYR A 272 22.16 1.39 -3.98
CA TYR A 272 23.38 0.74 -4.48
C TYR A 272 24.09 -0.02 -3.34
N THR A 273 24.27 0.65 -2.20
CA THR A 273 24.92 0.06 -1.02
C THR A 273 24.20 -1.22 -0.56
N ALA A 274 22.87 -1.23 -0.54
CA ALA A 274 22.11 -2.42 -0.17
C ALA A 274 22.24 -3.56 -1.19
N GLN A 275 22.28 -3.23 -2.48
CA GLN A 275 22.47 -4.21 -3.55
C GLN A 275 23.85 -4.86 -3.50
N GLU A 276 24.90 -4.05 -3.31
CA GLU A 276 26.28 -4.53 -3.18
C GLU A 276 26.47 -5.40 -1.95
N TYR A 277 25.97 -4.95 -0.80
CA TYR A 277 25.99 -5.72 0.43
C TYR A 277 25.32 -7.10 0.27
N ASN A 278 24.09 -7.15 -0.28
CA ASN A 278 23.36 -8.40 -0.45
C ASN A 278 24.08 -9.36 -1.41
N PHE A 279 24.63 -8.81 -2.50
CA PHE A 279 25.39 -9.58 -3.47
C PHE A 279 26.63 -10.21 -2.87
N LEU A 280 27.45 -9.44 -2.15
CA LEU A 280 28.67 -9.95 -1.53
C LEU A 280 28.38 -10.95 -0.41
N ASN A 281 27.34 -10.72 0.38
CA ASN A 281 26.94 -11.67 1.42
C ASN A 281 26.45 -12.99 0.80
N ASP A 282 25.72 -12.95 -0.32
CA ASP A 282 25.38 -14.17 -1.07
C ASP A 282 26.64 -14.89 -1.58
N LEU A 283 27.61 -14.18 -2.16
CA LEU A 283 28.87 -14.76 -2.63
C LEU A 283 29.67 -15.42 -1.51
N ASN A 284 29.80 -14.78 -0.35
CA ASN A 284 30.53 -15.33 0.80
C ASN A 284 29.84 -16.55 1.42
N ASN A 285 28.52 -16.70 1.25
CA ASN A 285 27.81 -17.91 1.68
C ASN A 285 28.03 -19.11 0.75
N LEU A 286 28.50 -18.88 -0.49
CA LEU A 286 28.81 -19.97 -1.41
C LEU A 286 29.97 -20.82 -0.91
N THR A 287 29.96 -22.08 -1.31
CA THR A 287 31.09 -22.99 -1.22
C THR A 287 31.45 -23.39 -2.64
N VAL A 288 32.70 -23.12 -3.05
CA VAL A 288 33.25 -23.40 -4.38
C VAL A 288 34.46 -24.33 -4.27
N PRO A 289 34.83 -25.10 -5.30
CA PRO A 289 35.92 -26.07 -5.22
C PRO A 289 37.32 -25.42 -5.36
N THR A 290 37.59 -24.41 -4.53
CA THR A 290 38.92 -23.80 -4.36
C THR A 290 39.61 -24.36 -3.10
N GLU A 291 40.90 -24.10 -2.92
CA GLU A 291 41.65 -24.53 -1.71
C GLU A 291 41.00 -24.03 -0.40
N THR A 292 40.53 -22.79 -0.41
CA THR A 292 39.83 -22.17 0.74
C THR A 292 38.34 -22.50 0.80
N LYS A 293 37.83 -23.21 -0.22
CA LYS A 293 36.41 -23.47 -0.50
C LYS A 293 35.56 -22.21 -0.69
N LYS A 294 36.19 -21.06 -0.93
CA LYS A 294 35.58 -19.73 -0.97
C LYS A 294 36.13 -18.92 -2.15
N LEU A 295 35.37 -17.90 -2.53
CA LEU A 295 35.78 -16.92 -3.54
C LEU A 295 36.79 -15.93 -2.93
N SER A 296 37.80 -15.59 -3.72
CA SER A 296 38.81 -14.57 -3.41
C SER A 296 38.27 -13.15 -3.57
N THR A 297 39.02 -12.18 -3.04
CA THR A 297 38.71 -10.75 -3.16
C THR A 297 38.60 -10.31 -4.62
N GLU A 298 39.55 -10.71 -5.46
CA GLU A 298 39.61 -10.35 -6.88
C GLU A 298 38.42 -10.91 -7.66
N GLU A 299 38.07 -12.19 -7.44
CA GLU A 299 36.89 -12.80 -8.07
C GLU A 299 35.60 -12.08 -7.68
N LYS A 300 35.48 -11.62 -6.42
CA LYS A 300 34.32 -10.85 -5.97
C LYS A 300 34.21 -9.51 -6.68
N TYR A 301 35.31 -8.78 -6.87
CA TYR A 301 35.30 -7.53 -7.65
C TYR A 301 34.88 -7.77 -9.10
N GLN A 302 35.41 -8.81 -9.74
CA GLN A 302 35.05 -9.17 -11.12
C GLN A 302 33.56 -9.53 -11.26
N LEU A 303 33.02 -10.28 -10.29
CA LEU A 303 31.60 -10.66 -10.28
C LEU A 303 30.67 -9.46 -10.06
N VAL A 304 31.08 -8.48 -9.24
CA VAL A 304 30.33 -7.24 -9.05
C VAL A 304 30.32 -6.40 -10.33
N ASP A 305 31.46 -6.26 -11.00
CA ASP A 305 31.53 -5.55 -12.28
C ASP A 305 30.69 -6.24 -13.37
N PHE A 306 30.80 -7.56 -13.47
CA PHE A 306 29.94 -8.37 -14.34
C PHE A 306 28.46 -8.15 -14.04
N ALA A 307 28.08 -8.11 -12.75
CA ALA A 307 26.69 -7.91 -12.36
C ALA A 307 26.14 -6.54 -12.76
N LYS A 308 27.00 -5.50 -12.81
CA LYS A 308 26.64 -4.14 -13.21
C LYS A 308 26.59 -3.96 -14.73
N THR A 309 27.40 -4.69 -15.48
CA THR A 309 27.53 -4.56 -16.94
C THR A 309 26.62 -5.50 -17.72
N ALA A 310 26.23 -6.64 -17.15
CA ALA A 310 25.35 -7.60 -17.81
C ALA A 310 23.97 -7.01 -18.12
N SER A 311 23.58 -7.04 -19.40
CA SER A 311 22.25 -6.59 -19.86
C SER A 311 21.11 -7.37 -19.20
N THR A 312 21.23 -8.69 -19.14
CA THR A 312 20.34 -9.60 -18.43
C THR A 312 21.14 -10.47 -17.47
N LEU A 313 20.71 -10.55 -16.22
CA LEU A 313 21.32 -11.38 -15.19
C LEU A 313 20.24 -11.97 -14.29
N GLY A 314 20.28 -13.29 -14.17
CA GLY A 314 19.56 -14.10 -13.19
C GLY A 314 20.55 -15.06 -12.51
N ALA A 315 20.11 -15.71 -11.43
CA ALA A 315 20.97 -16.58 -10.61
C ALA A 315 21.71 -17.65 -11.44
N ALA A 316 21.03 -18.29 -12.39
CA ALA A 316 21.65 -19.31 -13.25
C ALA A 316 22.81 -18.77 -14.12
N LYS A 317 22.68 -17.55 -14.66
CA LYS A 317 23.75 -16.92 -15.45
C LYS A 317 24.91 -16.49 -14.56
N LEU A 318 24.61 -16.01 -13.35
CA LEU A 318 25.63 -15.66 -12.36
C LEU A 318 26.42 -16.90 -11.93
N LEU A 319 25.75 -18.01 -11.62
CA LEU A 319 26.41 -19.27 -11.27
C LEU A 319 27.31 -19.80 -12.40
N LYS A 320 26.90 -19.65 -13.66
CA LYS A 320 27.74 -19.98 -14.82
C LYS A 320 29.00 -19.11 -14.89
N GLU A 321 28.89 -17.82 -14.60
CA GLU A 321 30.07 -16.94 -14.58
C GLU A 321 30.99 -17.28 -13.41
N ILE A 322 30.45 -17.59 -12.22
CA ILE A 322 31.23 -18.05 -11.07
C ILE A 322 31.97 -19.35 -11.42
N ALA A 323 31.27 -20.32 -12.01
CA ALA A 323 31.85 -21.60 -12.43
C ALA A 323 33.00 -21.40 -13.44
N LYS A 324 32.82 -20.47 -14.39
CA LYS A 324 33.85 -20.10 -15.36
C LYS A 324 35.07 -19.42 -14.72
N LEU A 325 34.86 -18.51 -13.77
CA LEU A 325 35.95 -17.82 -13.07
C LEU A 325 36.78 -18.78 -12.21
N VAL A 326 36.11 -19.68 -11.49
CA VAL A 326 36.75 -20.67 -10.61
C VAL A 326 37.33 -21.85 -11.39
N GLY A 327 36.85 -22.12 -12.60
CA GLY A 327 37.23 -23.28 -13.40
C GLY A 327 36.56 -24.58 -12.97
N CYS A 328 35.30 -24.52 -12.54
CA CYS A 328 34.53 -25.67 -12.06
C CYS A 328 33.18 -25.84 -12.79
N GLN A 329 32.44 -26.89 -12.47
CA GLN A 329 31.06 -27.07 -12.92
C GLN A 329 30.05 -26.41 -11.96
N VAL A 330 28.88 -26.02 -12.48
CA VAL A 330 27.85 -25.31 -11.68
C VAL A 330 27.33 -26.18 -10.53
N GLU A 331 27.30 -27.49 -10.71
CA GLU A 331 26.86 -28.50 -9.73
C GLU A 331 27.80 -28.59 -8.51
N GLU A 332 29.04 -28.13 -8.65
CA GLU A 332 30.04 -28.10 -7.58
C GLU A 332 29.86 -26.89 -6.65
N ILE A 333 29.11 -25.87 -7.08
CA ILE A 333 28.80 -24.69 -6.28
C ILE A 333 27.66 -25.03 -5.32
N LYS A 334 27.87 -24.78 -4.03
CA LYS A 334 26.87 -25.02 -2.96
C LYS A 334 26.65 -23.78 -2.11
N GLY A 335 25.61 -23.77 -1.29
CA GLY A 335 25.36 -22.70 -0.31
C GLY A 335 24.62 -21.47 -0.85
N TYR A 336 24.09 -21.52 -2.07
CA TYR A 336 23.15 -20.51 -2.56
C TYR A 336 21.76 -20.67 -1.92
N ARG A 337 20.98 -19.60 -1.93
CA ARG A 337 19.58 -19.61 -1.45
C ARG A 337 18.70 -20.32 -2.48
N LEU A 338 17.60 -20.91 -2.03
CA LEU A 338 16.59 -21.52 -2.90
C LEU A 338 15.32 -20.67 -2.89
N ASP A 339 14.72 -20.50 -4.06
CA ASP A 339 13.38 -19.92 -4.17
C ASP A 339 12.29 -20.94 -3.80
N ASN A 340 11.04 -20.51 -3.83
CA ASN A 340 9.89 -21.38 -3.52
C ASN A 340 9.68 -22.54 -4.53
N LYS A 341 10.48 -22.60 -5.60
CA LYS A 341 10.48 -23.64 -6.64
C LYS A 341 11.75 -24.50 -6.60
N ASP A 342 12.53 -24.41 -5.53
CA ASP A 342 13.82 -25.08 -5.36
C ASP A 342 14.85 -24.72 -6.45
N LYS A 343 14.72 -23.52 -7.04
CA LYS A 343 15.70 -22.99 -7.99
C LYS A 343 16.68 -22.08 -7.27
N PRO A 344 17.93 -21.96 -7.75
CA PRO A 344 18.90 -21.03 -7.17
C PRO A 344 18.38 -19.59 -7.17
N ASP A 345 18.47 -18.93 -6.02
CA ASP A 345 18.19 -17.52 -5.81
C ASP A 345 19.46 -16.80 -5.31
N LEU A 346 19.83 -15.76 -6.02
CA LEU A 346 21.01 -14.92 -5.75
C LEU A 346 20.63 -13.47 -6.07
N HIS A 347 21.19 -12.54 -5.31
CA HIS A 347 21.06 -11.13 -5.63
C HIS A 347 21.74 -10.82 -6.99
N THR A 348 21.18 -9.92 -7.79
CA THR A 348 21.65 -9.67 -9.18
C THR A 348 21.71 -8.20 -9.59
N PHE A 349 21.79 -7.26 -8.63
CA PHE A 349 21.82 -5.82 -8.91
C PHE A 349 20.66 -5.34 -9.81
N GLU A 350 19.49 -5.99 -9.69
CA GLU A 350 18.33 -5.74 -10.55
C GLU A 350 17.91 -4.24 -10.57
N PRO A 351 17.73 -3.55 -9.43
CA PRO A 351 17.40 -2.12 -9.42
C PRO A 351 18.42 -1.25 -10.19
N PHE A 352 19.72 -1.44 -9.96
CA PHE A 352 20.78 -0.71 -10.66
C PHE A 352 20.71 -0.93 -12.17
N ARG A 353 20.60 -2.19 -12.62
CA ARG A 353 20.50 -2.52 -14.04
C ARG A 353 19.24 -1.95 -14.69
N LYS A 354 18.12 -1.88 -13.96
CA LYS A 354 16.87 -1.28 -14.47
C LYS A 354 16.98 0.23 -14.62
N LEU A 355 17.63 0.92 -13.69
CA LEU A 355 17.96 2.34 -13.86
C LEU A 355 18.87 2.53 -15.08
N LYS A 356 19.97 1.79 -15.16
CA LYS A 356 20.93 1.88 -16.27
C LYS A 356 20.30 1.61 -17.65
N SER A 357 19.41 0.63 -17.76
CA SER A 357 18.80 0.24 -19.04
C SER A 357 17.62 1.09 -19.48
N ASN A 358 16.94 1.78 -18.56
CA ASN A 358 15.75 2.59 -18.88
C ASN A 358 15.99 4.10 -18.81
N LEU A 359 17.11 4.55 -18.25
CA LEU A 359 17.51 5.96 -18.27
C LEU A 359 18.49 6.17 -19.43
N THR A 360 18.01 6.81 -20.49
CA THR A 360 18.77 7.11 -21.71
C THR A 360 19.48 8.46 -21.63
N THR A 361 18.91 9.42 -20.88
CA THR A 361 19.47 10.77 -20.75
C THR A 361 20.48 10.89 -19.60
N ILE A 362 20.69 9.81 -18.84
CA ILE A 362 21.54 9.77 -17.65
C ILE A 362 22.52 8.59 -17.74
N ALA A 363 23.82 8.88 -17.71
CA ALA A 363 24.84 7.85 -17.55
C ALA A 363 24.88 7.36 -16.09
N VAL A 364 24.06 6.37 -15.75
CA VAL A 364 23.86 5.88 -14.37
C VAL A 364 25.17 5.39 -13.74
N GLU A 365 26.08 4.79 -14.51
CA GLU A 365 27.42 4.40 -14.04
C GLU A 365 28.30 5.56 -13.54
N ASN A 366 28.08 6.77 -14.03
CA ASN A 366 28.87 7.94 -13.65
C ASN A 366 28.35 8.62 -12.38
N LEU A 367 27.19 8.22 -11.88
CA LEU A 367 26.61 8.77 -10.66
C LEU A 367 27.37 8.25 -9.43
N SER A 368 27.59 9.13 -8.46
CA SER A 368 28.20 8.73 -7.19
C SER A 368 27.30 7.73 -6.44
N ILE A 369 27.90 6.84 -5.64
CA ILE A 369 27.16 5.88 -4.81
C ILE A 369 26.16 6.62 -3.90
N THR A 370 26.56 7.76 -3.32
CA THR A 370 25.68 8.58 -2.48
C THR A 370 24.48 9.09 -3.27
N THR A 371 24.68 9.57 -4.51
CA THR A 371 23.58 10.00 -5.39
C THR A 371 22.63 8.85 -5.70
N LEU A 372 23.15 7.66 -6.02
CA LEU A 372 22.36 6.46 -6.31
C LEU A 372 21.55 5.99 -5.09
N ASP A 373 22.15 6.02 -3.90
CA ASP A 373 21.49 5.65 -2.66
C ASP A 373 20.35 6.63 -2.31
N THR A 374 20.60 7.93 -2.41
CA THR A 374 19.59 8.98 -2.19
C THR A 374 18.46 8.88 -3.22
N LEU A 375 18.80 8.70 -4.51
CA LEU A 375 17.79 8.50 -5.55
C LEU A 375 16.92 7.28 -5.23
N ALA A 376 17.52 6.15 -4.86
CA ALA A 376 16.76 4.96 -4.48
C ALA A 376 15.87 5.19 -3.25
N HIS A 377 16.31 5.98 -2.26
CA HIS A 377 15.49 6.40 -1.13
C HIS A 377 14.23 7.15 -1.61
N ILE A 378 14.42 8.17 -2.45
CA ILE A 378 13.33 8.99 -2.99
C ILE A 378 12.33 8.14 -3.78
N LEU A 379 12.81 7.28 -4.69
CA LEU A 379 11.95 6.45 -5.55
C LEU A 379 11.21 5.34 -4.78
N THR A 380 11.77 4.90 -3.65
CA THR A 380 11.13 3.94 -2.75
C THR A 380 10.05 4.60 -1.89
N LEU A 381 10.33 5.79 -1.36
CA LEU A 381 9.43 6.52 -0.47
C LEU A 381 8.26 7.18 -1.21
N ASN A 382 8.54 7.77 -2.39
CA ASN A 382 7.57 8.57 -3.13
C ASN A 382 6.98 7.79 -4.32
N THR A 383 5.65 7.88 -4.45
CA THR A 383 4.89 7.13 -5.48
C THR A 383 4.29 8.00 -6.58
N GLU A 384 4.08 9.29 -6.32
CA GLU A 384 3.44 10.25 -7.23
C GLU A 384 4.50 11.19 -7.84
N ARG A 385 4.18 11.76 -9.01
CA ARG A 385 5.08 12.64 -9.79
C ARG A 385 5.62 13.77 -8.93
N GLU A 386 4.73 14.54 -8.32
CA GLU A 386 5.08 15.76 -7.58
C GLU A 386 5.93 15.45 -6.35
N GLY A 387 5.70 14.30 -5.70
CA GLY A 387 6.49 13.88 -4.55
C GLY A 387 7.91 13.46 -4.91
N ILE A 388 8.09 12.86 -6.08
CA ILE A 388 9.43 12.50 -6.58
C ILE A 388 10.17 13.75 -7.02
N GLU A 389 9.52 14.63 -7.79
CA GLU A 389 10.09 15.88 -8.30
C GLU A 389 10.56 16.80 -7.17
N GLU A 390 9.71 17.09 -6.19
CA GLU A 390 10.07 17.92 -5.04
C GLU A 390 11.21 17.32 -4.22
N ALA A 391 11.21 16.00 -4.01
CA ALA A 391 12.26 15.32 -3.26
C ALA A 391 13.60 15.34 -4.01
N ILE A 392 13.61 15.15 -5.34
CA ILE A 392 14.83 15.27 -6.14
C ILE A 392 15.36 16.70 -6.11
N GLN A 393 14.52 17.71 -6.35
CA GLN A 393 14.94 19.11 -6.33
C GLN A 393 15.52 19.53 -4.98
N LYS A 394 15.03 18.95 -3.88
CA LYS A 394 15.51 19.24 -2.53
C LYS A 394 16.77 18.46 -2.14
N GLU A 395 16.78 17.14 -2.31
CA GLU A 395 17.86 16.27 -1.81
C GLU A 395 19.00 16.08 -2.83
N LEU A 396 18.74 16.31 -4.11
CA LEU A 396 19.69 16.20 -5.22
C LEU A 396 19.67 17.47 -6.08
N PRO A 397 19.89 18.66 -5.49
CA PRO A 397 19.75 19.93 -6.18
C PRO A 397 20.77 20.06 -7.32
N ASN A 398 20.31 20.50 -8.50
CA ASN A 398 21.12 20.71 -9.69
C ASN A 398 21.86 19.47 -10.24
N ILE A 399 21.47 18.25 -9.82
CA ILE A 399 22.05 17.00 -10.34
C ILE A 399 21.35 16.54 -11.61
N PHE A 400 20.04 16.77 -11.70
CA PHE A 400 19.21 16.35 -12.84
C PHE A 400 18.46 17.54 -13.44
N SER A 401 18.33 17.56 -14.77
CA SER A 401 17.44 18.48 -15.49
C SER A 401 15.97 18.09 -15.36
N ASP A 402 15.04 18.99 -15.69
CA ASP A 402 13.59 18.69 -15.65
C ASP A 402 13.20 17.53 -16.59
N GLU A 403 13.89 17.41 -17.73
CA GLU A 403 13.73 16.29 -18.66
C GLU A 403 14.19 14.97 -18.03
N GLN A 404 15.36 14.97 -17.38
CA GLN A 404 15.89 13.80 -16.66
C GLN A 404 14.99 13.39 -15.49
N ILE A 405 14.44 14.36 -14.75
CA ILE A 405 13.48 14.10 -13.67
C ILE A 405 12.22 13.42 -14.22
N THR A 406 11.71 13.90 -15.36
CA THR A 406 10.55 13.29 -16.03
C THR A 406 10.83 11.85 -16.44
N GLU A 407 12.02 11.57 -16.99
CA GLU A 407 12.46 10.21 -17.32
C GLU A 407 12.54 9.31 -16.07
N ILE A 408 13.15 9.79 -14.99
CA ILE A 408 13.23 9.08 -13.69
C ILE A 408 11.83 8.71 -13.17
N ILE A 409 10.88 9.64 -13.23
CA ILE A 409 9.49 9.40 -12.80
C ILE A 409 8.84 8.30 -13.64
N ALA A 410 9.03 8.32 -14.96
CA ALA A 410 8.50 7.31 -15.86
C ALA A 410 9.10 5.92 -15.54
N VAL A 411 10.42 5.83 -15.34
CA VAL A 411 11.10 4.59 -14.96
C VAL A 411 10.58 4.05 -13.63
N ARG A 412 10.39 4.92 -12.64
CA ARG A 412 9.82 4.53 -11.34
C ARG A 412 8.41 3.96 -11.49
N LYS A 413 7.53 4.60 -12.26
CA LYS A 413 6.15 4.14 -12.48
C LYS A 413 6.14 2.75 -13.14
N LYS A 414 6.91 2.58 -14.21
CA LYS A 414 7.07 1.31 -14.94
C LYS A 414 7.64 0.19 -14.05
N ASN A 415 8.53 0.52 -13.12
CA ASN A 415 9.22 -0.43 -12.24
C ASN A 415 8.72 -0.36 -10.78
N SER A 416 7.45 -0.05 -10.57
CA SER A 416 6.86 0.14 -9.22
C SER A 416 7.03 -1.07 -8.30
N GLN A 417 7.07 -2.29 -8.84
CA GLN A 417 7.29 -3.53 -8.07
C GLN A 417 8.72 -3.64 -7.52
N ILE A 418 9.71 -3.02 -8.17
CA ILE A 418 11.12 -3.05 -7.76
C ILE A 418 11.36 -2.04 -6.65
N PHE A 419 10.95 -0.79 -6.88
CA PHE A 419 11.05 0.29 -5.88
C PHE A 419 10.03 0.13 -4.74
N GLY A 420 9.00 -0.70 -4.92
CA GLY A 420 8.01 -1.05 -3.91
C GLY A 420 8.41 -2.18 -2.95
N LYS A 421 9.58 -2.82 -3.12
CA LYS A 421 10.05 -3.93 -2.24
C LYS A 421 10.38 -3.49 -0.80
N GLY A 422 10.39 -2.17 -0.54
CA GLY A 422 10.54 -1.55 0.77
C GLY A 422 12.00 -1.37 1.22
N TRP A 423 12.20 -1.45 2.53
CA TRP A 423 13.46 -1.09 3.19
C TRP A 423 14.24 -2.34 3.63
N HIS A 424 15.57 -2.27 3.60
CA HIS A 424 16.46 -3.28 4.17
C HIS A 424 16.38 -3.26 5.70
N SER A 425 16.92 -4.27 6.40
CA SER A 425 17.01 -4.28 7.87
C SER A 425 18.15 -3.42 8.44
N PHE A 426 19.10 -3.03 7.60
CA PHE A 426 20.32 -2.29 7.95
C PHE A 426 20.32 -0.89 7.34
N SER A 427 21.02 0.03 8.00
CA SER A 427 21.31 1.37 7.46
C SER A 427 22.46 1.32 6.45
N ILE A 428 22.53 2.34 5.59
CA ILE A 428 23.66 2.56 4.67
C ILE A 428 24.98 2.61 5.45
N LYS A 429 24.98 3.30 6.61
CA LYS A 429 26.15 3.42 7.48
C LYS A 429 26.74 2.06 7.89
N LEU A 430 25.89 1.14 8.38
CA LEU A 430 26.35 -0.19 8.77
C LEU A 430 26.90 -0.96 7.56
N MET A 431 26.19 -0.92 6.43
CA MET A 431 26.62 -1.63 5.23
C MET A 431 27.97 -1.11 4.71
N LYS A 432 28.22 0.20 4.77
CA LYS A 432 29.52 0.78 4.39
C LYS A 432 30.68 0.30 5.27
N GLU A 433 30.42 -0.07 6.53
CA GLU A 433 31.42 -0.72 7.40
C GLU A 433 31.61 -2.21 7.05
N LEU A 434 30.54 -2.91 6.62
CA LEU A 434 30.58 -4.34 6.34
C LEU A 434 31.07 -4.68 4.92
N ILE A 435 30.81 -3.84 3.91
CA ILE A 435 31.15 -4.11 2.51
C ILE A 435 32.65 -4.33 2.31
N PRO A 436 33.57 -3.49 2.86
CA PRO A 436 35.01 -3.74 2.74
C PRO A 436 35.40 -5.10 3.33
N GLU A 437 34.85 -5.45 4.49
CA GLU A 437 35.10 -6.74 5.16
C GLU A 437 34.55 -7.93 4.36
N LEU A 438 33.41 -7.76 3.68
CA LEU A 438 32.84 -8.76 2.79
C LEU A 438 33.68 -8.95 1.51
N TYR A 439 34.37 -7.91 1.03
CA TYR A 439 35.34 -8.04 -0.06
C TYR A 439 36.63 -8.71 0.41
N GLU A 440 37.22 -8.26 1.51
CA GLU A 440 38.54 -8.76 1.95
C GLU A 440 38.49 -10.13 2.60
N THR A 441 37.35 -10.51 3.19
CA THR A 441 37.20 -11.80 3.89
C THR A 441 36.13 -12.67 3.24
N SER A 442 36.17 -13.97 3.52
CA SER A 442 35.15 -14.94 3.07
C SER A 442 34.04 -15.15 4.11
N GLU A 443 33.99 -14.30 5.13
CA GLU A 443 33.01 -14.36 6.21
C GLU A 443 31.66 -13.78 5.79
N GLU A 444 30.58 -14.36 6.30
CA GLU A 444 29.23 -13.78 6.15
C GLU A 444 28.96 -12.74 7.25
N GLN A 445 27.90 -11.96 7.06
CA GLN A 445 27.56 -10.81 7.90
C GLN A 445 27.62 -11.07 9.41
N LYS A 446 27.14 -12.21 9.92
CA LYS A 446 27.01 -12.48 11.34
C LYS A 446 28.38 -12.72 11.97
N THR A 447 29.27 -13.38 11.25
CA THR A 447 30.66 -13.61 11.64
C THR A 447 31.40 -12.27 11.73
N ILE A 448 31.28 -11.42 10.70
CA ILE A 448 31.87 -10.07 10.69
C ILE A 448 31.31 -9.21 11.84
N LEU A 449 29.98 -9.18 12.02
CA LEU A 449 29.34 -8.43 13.09
C LEU A 449 29.80 -8.89 14.48
N THR A 450 29.98 -10.20 14.67
CA THR A 450 30.48 -10.79 15.93
C THR A 450 31.93 -10.39 16.16
N ARG A 451 32.77 -10.48 15.12
CA ARG A 451 34.19 -10.08 15.15
C ARG A 451 34.37 -8.61 15.48
N LEU A 452 33.58 -7.75 14.85
CA LEU A 452 33.54 -6.30 15.11
C LEU A 452 32.84 -5.94 16.43
N LYS A 453 32.37 -6.94 17.19
CA LYS A 453 31.63 -6.77 18.46
C LYS A 453 30.46 -5.79 18.32
N LYS A 454 29.84 -5.73 17.13
CA LYS A 454 28.63 -4.95 16.90
C LYS A 454 27.48 -5.71 17.54
N VAL A 455 27.17 -5.36 18.78
CA VAL A 455 25.97 -5.86 19.46
C VAL A 455 24.79 -5.04 18.98
N LYS A 456 23.64 -5.68 18.75
CA LYS A 456 22.40 -4.94 18.51
C LYS A 456 22.19 -4.01 19.69
N VAL A 457 22.17 -2.71 19.41
CA VAL A 457 22.11 -1.72 20.48
C VAL A 457 20.69 -1.75 21.02
N ASN A 458 20.48 -2.46 22.13
CA ASN A 458 19.35 -2.17 23.00
C ASN A 458 19.66 -0.82 23.65
N ASN A 459 19.31 0.28 22.96
CA ASN A 459 19.44 1.65 23.48
C ASN A 459 18.68 1.86 24.79
N LYS A 460 17.85 0.88 25.17
CA LYS A 460 17.27 0.76 26.49
C LYS A 460 18.22 -0.06 27.34
N ILE A 461 19.30 0.58 27.80
CA ILE A 461 19.81 0.27 29.13
C ILE A 461 18.60 0.50 30.02
N THR A 462 17.85 -0.57 30.35
CA THR A 462 16.92 -0.52 31.46
C THR A 462 17.77 -0.01 32.60
N SER A 463 17.53 1.24 33.02
CA SER A 463 17.98 1.69 34.34
C SER A 463 17.73 0.52 35.27
N ARG A 464 18.74 0.12 36.07
CA ARG A 464 18.63 -1.06 36.97
C ARG A 464 17.48 -0.83 37.94
N THR A 465 16.28 -1.11 37.47
CA THR A 465 15.01 -0.80 38.09
C THR A 465 14.50 -2.12 38.62
N LYS A 466 13.96 -2.05 39.83
CA LYS A 466 13.41 -3.23 40.51
C LYS A 466 12.21 -3.82 39.76
N TYR A 467 11.58 -3.05 38.86
CA TYR A 467 10.39 -3.41 38.11
C TYR A 467 10.53 -3.01 36.65
N ILE A 468 9.89 -3.78 35.78
CA ILE A 468 9.88 -3.56 34.35
C ILE A 468 9.00 -2.35 34.01
N ASN A 469 9.47 -1.42 33.18
CA ASN A 469 8.67 -0.28 32.70
C ASN A 469 7.70 -0.71 31.58
N GLU A 470 6.39 -0.58 31.84
CA GLU A 470 5.33 -1.01 30.91
C GLU A 470 5.20 -0.13 29.67
N GLU A 471 5.46 1.17 29.80
CA GLU A 471 5.34 2.14 28.69
C GLU A 471 6.47 1.89 27.70
N GLU A 472 7.69 1.78 28.24
CA GLU A 472 8.91 1.58 27.47
C GLU A 472 8.90 0.30 26.61
N ILE A 473 8.33 -0.80 27.10
CA ILE A 473 8.21 -2.05 26.32
C ILE A 473 7.21 -1.93 25.17
N THR A 474 6.21 -1.05 25.32
CA THR A 474 5.10 -0.97 24.35
C THR A 474 5.13 0.23 23.43
N ASP A 475 6.08 1.15 23.61
CA ASP A 475 6.28 2.34 22.77
C ASP A 475 6.44 2.02 21.28
N GLU A 476 7.16 0.94 20.94
CA GLU A 476 7.42 0.56 19.55
C GLU A 476 6.40 -0.46 19.00
N ILE A 477 5.43 -0.87 19.82
CA ILE A 477 4.41 -1.86 19.44
C ILE A 477 3.13 -1.12 19.01
N TYR A 478 3.00 -0.92 17.70
CA TYR A 478 1.83 -0.24 17.11
C TYR A 478 0.55 -1.08 17.07
N ASN A 479 0.62 -2.38 17.35
CA ASN A 479 -0.56 -3.23 17.45
C ASN A 479 -1.18 -3.10 18.85
N PRO A 480 -2.38 -2.50 18.99
CA PRO A 480 -3.00 -2.26 20.30
C PRO A 480 -3.38 -3.55 21.04
N VAL A 481 -3.62 -4.65 20.34
CA VAL A 481 -3.96 -5.95 20.94
C VAL A 481 -2.74 -6.52 21.65
N VAL A 482 -1.65 -6.65 20.90
CA VAL A 482 -0.37 -7.17 21.40
C VAL A 482 0.18 -6.26 22.50
N SER A 483 0.15 -4.94 22.28
CA SER A 483 0.57 -3.93 23.25
C SER A 483 -0.20 -4.06 24.57
N LYS A 484 -1.53 -4.24 24.52
CA LYS A 484 -2.35 -4.41 25.73
C LYS A 484 -2.02 -5.70 26.47
N SER A 485 -1.92 -6.84 25.79
CA SER A 485 -1.57 -8.12 26.42
C SER A 485 -0.21 -8.04 27.10
N ILE A 486 0.81 -7.50 26.43
CA ILE A 486 2.15 -7.34 27.00
C ILE A 486 2.13 -6.43 28.22
N ARG A 487 1.42 -5.29 28.19
CA ARG A 487 1.29 -4.43 29.39
C ARG A 487 0.65 -5.16 30.57
N GLN A 488 -0.39 -5.97 30.32
CA GLN A 488 -1.02 -6.74 31.40
C GLN A 488 -0.05 -7.78 31.98
N THR A 489 0.70 -8.49 31.13
CA THR A 489 1.73 -9.44 31.57
C THR A 489 2.81 -8.76 32.40
N VAL A 490 3.33 -7.61 31.95
CA VAL A 490 4.34 -6.84 32.69
C VAL A 490 3.81 -6.39 34.06
N LYS A 491 2.55 -5.91 34.13
CA LYS A 491 1.90 -5.56 35.41
C LYS A 491 1.80 -6.76 36.35
N ILE A 492 1.45 -7.92 35.82
CA ILE A 492 1.36 -9.17 36.59
C ILE A 492 2.74 -9.56 37.14
N ILE A 493 3.78 -9.56 36.31
CA ILE A 493 5.15 -9.87 36.73
C ILE A 493 5.58 -8.92 37.84
N ASN A 494 5.41 -7.60 37.64
CA ASN A 494 5.77 -6.60 38.64
C ASN A 494 5.00 -6.77 39.96
N ALA A 495 3.70 -7.09 39.91
CA ALA A 495 2.89 -7.37 41.09
C ALA A 495 3.30 -8.68 41.80
N ALA A 496 3.64 -9.71 41.02
CA ALA A 496 4.09 -11.00 41.52
C ALA A 496 5.46 -10.86 42.23
N ILE A 497 6.40 -10.11 41.64
CA ILE A 497 7.69 -9.80 42.25
C ILE A 497 7.51 -9.00 43.55
N LYS A 498 6.58 -8.03 43.58
CA LYS A 498 6.26 -7.26 44.80
C LYS A 498 5.75 -8.14 45.94
N LYS A 499 4.90 -9.14 45.63
CA LYS A 499 4.22 -9.96 46.64
C LYS A 499 5.05 -11.18 47.07
N TYR A 500 5.75 -11.82 46.15
CA TYR A 500 6.41 -13.12 46.37
C TYR A 500 7.95 -13.05 46.30
N GLY A 501 8.52 -11.90 45.96
CA GLY A 501 9.96 -11.72 45.72
C GLY A 501 10.35 -12.11 44.29
N GLU A 502 11.65 -12.01 43.99
CA GLU A 502 12.20 -12.44 42.69
C GLU A 502 12.09 -13.95 42.51
N PHE A 503 11.64 -14.38 41.34
CA PHE A 503 11.46 -15.80 41.01
C PHE A 503 12.75 -16.40 40.46
N ASP A 504 12.97 -17.68 40.72
CA ASP A 504 14.11 -18.41 40.17
C ASP A 504 13.94 -18.67 38.67
N GLN A 505 12.68 -18.83 38.23
CA GLN A 505 12.33 -19.04 36.83
C GLN A 505 10.98 -18.40 36.51
N ILE A 506 10.90 -17.75 35.35
CA ILE A 506 9.65 -17.31 34.74
C ILE A 506 9.47 -18.13 33.45
N VAL A 507 8.42 -18.94 33.41
CA VAL A 507 8.06 -19.79 32.27
C VAL A 507 6.91 -19.11 31.53
N ILE A 508 7.10 -18.90 30.23
CA ILE A 508 6.08 -18.32 29.36
C ILE A 508 5.69 -19.39 28.35
N GLU A 509 4.41 -19.69 28.27
CA GLU A 509 3.88 -20.52 27.20
C GLU A 509 4.06 -19.80 25.87
N MET A 510 4.74 -20.47 24.95
CA MET A 510 4.85 -20.05 23.57
C MET A 510 4.10 -21.09 22.75
N PRO A 511 3.26 -20.70 21.78
CA PRO A 511 2.72 -21.65 20.83
C PRO A 511 3.91 -22.28 20.09
N ARG A 512 4.24 -23.52 20.44
CA ARG A 512 5.22 -24.37 19.75
C ARG A 512 4.50 -25.65 19.40
N GLU A 513 4.40 -25.92 18.10
CA GLU A 513 3.97 -27.22 17.61
C GLU A 513 5.19 -28.16 17.59
N SER A 514 4.98 -29.41 18.03
CA SER A 514 6.03 -30.26 18.58
C SER A 514 6.82 -31.10 17.57
N ASN A 515 6.62 -30.93 16.26
CA ASN A 515 7.36 -31.64 15.19
C ASN A 515 7.96 -30.65 14.18
N GLU A 516 9.09 -30.02 14.52
CA GLU A 516 9.72 -28.97 13.70
C GLU A 516 10.00 -29.40 12.25
N GLU A 517 10.36 -30.66 11.98
CA GLU A 517 10.76 -31.08 10.64
C GLU A 517 9.55 -31.32 9.70
N ASP A 518 8.56 -32.08 10.17
CA ASP A 518 7.31 -32.31 9.43
C ASP A 518 6.49 -31.02 9.27
N GLU A 519 6.50 -30.14 10.28
CA GLU A 519 5.82 -28.84 10.20
C GLU A 519 6.58 -27.88 9.28
N ARG A 520 7.91 -27.80 9.34
CA ARG A 520 8.69 -27.01 8.37
C ARG A 520 8.42 -27.49 6.95
N LYS A 521 8.35 -28.81 6.75
CA LYS A 521 8.02 -29.41 5.45
C LYS A 521 6.58 -29.07 5.04
N PHE A 522 5.61 -29.22 5.94
CA PHE A 522 4.21 -28.86 5.68
C PHE A 522 4.05 -27.36 5.37
N ILE A 523 4.70 -26.48 6.11
CA ILE A 523 4.71 -25.02 5.88
C ILE A 523 5.38 -24.72 4.53
N ALA A 524 6.51 -25.33 4.22
CA ALA A 524 7.20 -25.16 2.94
C ALA A 524 6.33 -25.65 1.78
N ASP A 525 5.70 -26.81 1.89
CA ASP A 525 4.78 -27.36 0.90
C ASP A 525 3.55 -26.46 0.71
N LEU A 526 2.99 -25.92 1.81
CA LEU A 526 1.89 -24.97 1.79
C LEU A 526 2.31 -23.65 1.11
N GLN A 527 3.49 -23.12 1.42
CA GLN A 527 4.02 -21.90 0.79
C GLN A 527 4.29 -22.10 -0.70
N LYS A 528 4.85 -23.26 -1.07
CA LYS A 528 5.12 -23.65 -2.46
C LYS A 528 3.82 -23.83 -3.25
N SER A 529 2.83 -24.49 -2.67
CA SER A 529 1.49 -24.62 -3.26
C SER A 529 0.81 -23.26 -3.46
N ASN A 530 0.88 -22.38 -2.45
CA ASN A 530 0.36 -21.02 -2.53
C ASN A 530 1.06 -20.17 -3.60
N ALA A 531 2.38 -20.28 -3.73
CA ALA A 531 3.15 -19.56 -4.75
C ALA A 531 2.82 -20.08 -6.16
N LYS A 532 2.74 -21.41 -6.32
CA LYS A 532 2.36 -22.04 -7.57
C LYS A 532 0.96 -21.63 -8.03
N GLU A 533 -0.02 -21.66 -7.12
CA GLU A 533 -1.40 -21.24 -7.44
C GLU A 533 -1.46 -19.77 -7.91
N LYS A 534 -0.69 -18.87 -7.29
CA LYS A 534 -0.61 -17.48 -7.74
C LYS A 534 -0.03 -17.37 -9.15
N ASP A 535 1.04 -18.10 -9.43
CA ASP A 535 1.68 -18.09 -10.75
C ASP A 535 0.74 -18.68 -11.82
N ASP A 536 0.07 -19.80 -11.51
CA ASP A 536 -0.88 -20.44 -12.41
C ASP A 536 -2.09 -19.53 -12.69
N ALA A 537 -2.60 -18.83 -11.66
CA ALA A 537 -3.67 -17.85 -11.81
C ALA A 537 -3.24 -16.66 -12.70
N MET A 538 -2.03 -16.15 -12.51
CA MET A 538 -1.49 -15.05 -13.31
C MET A 538 -1.24 -15.44 -14.76
N LYS A 539 -0.76 -16.67 -15.01
CA LYS A 539 -0.58 -17.21 -16.36
C LYS A 539 -1.92 -17.41 -17.06
N GLN A 540 -2.91 -17.98 -16.37
CA GLN A 540 -4.25 -18.15 -16.94
C GLN A 540 -4.89 -16.80 -17.28
N ALA A 541 -4.73 -15.81 -16.39
CA ALA A 541 -5.18 -14.45 -16.67
C ALA A 541 -4.46 -13.83 -17.87
N ALA A 542 -3.14 -13.99 -17.99
CA ALA A 542 -2.37 -13.51 -19.13
C ALA A 542 -2.84 -14.17 -20.44
N LEU A 543 -2.97 -15.51 -20.44
CA LEU A 543 -3.40 -16.27 -21.60
C LEU A 543 -4.78 -15.81 -22.10
N LEU A 544 -5.74 -15.63 -21.19
CA LEU A 544 -7.09 -15.20 -21.54
C LEU A 544 -7.18 -13.70 -21.92
N TYR A 545 -6.25 -12.88 -21.45
CA TYR A 545 -6.26 -11.43 -21.71
C TYR A 545 -5.50 -11.04 -22.99
N ASN A 546 -4.28 -11.54 -23.18
CA ASN A 546 -3.41 -11.14 -24.29
C ASN A 546 -2.79 -12.32 -25.05
N GLY A 547 -3.15 -13.56 -24.72
CA GLY A 547 -2.60 -14.76 -25.36
C GLY A 547 -1.13 -15.04 -25.04
N LYS A 548 -0.55 -14.42 -24.00
CA LYS A 548 0.85 -14.57 -23.60
C LYS A 548 0.98 -15.16 -22.20
N ASP A 549 2.22 -15.40 -21.79
CA ASP A 549 2.55 -15.93 -20.46
C ASP A 549 2.53 -14.89 -19.33
N GLU A 550 2.53 -13.59 -19.67
CA GLU A 550 2.60 -12.50 -18.70
C GLU A 550 1.63 -11.35 -19.04
N LEU A 551 1.01 -10.79 -18.02
CA LEU A 551 0.18 -9.58 -18.13
C LEU A 551 1.05 -8.33 -18.29
N PRO A 552 0.64 -7.33 -19.10
CA PRO A 552 1.38 -6.08 -19.24
C PRO A 552 1.47 -5.35 -17.90
N HIS A 553 2.61 -4.73 -17.57
CA HIS A 553 2.78 -4.05 -16.28
C HIS A 553 1.76 -2.93 -16.03
N ASP A 554 1.28 -2.29 -17.09
CA ASP A 554 0.36 -1.16 -17.01
C ASP A 554 -1.00 -1.55 -16.40
N VAL A 555 -1.40 -2.83 -16.48
CA VAL A 555 -2.67 -3.28 -15.88
C VAL A 555 -2.66 -3.23 -14.35
N PHE A 556 -1.48 -3.22 -13.72
CA PHE A 556 -1.35 -3.13 -12.26
C PHE A 556 -1.29 -1.68 -11.76
N HIS A 557 -1.15 -0.71 -12.67
CA HIS A 557 -1.09 0.70 -12.30
C HIS A 557 -2.44 1.15 -11.74
N GLY A 558 -2.44 1.72 -10.53
CA GLY A 558 -3.68 2.11 -9.84
C GLY A 558 -4.50 0.95 -9.25
N HIS A 559 -4.21 -0.32 -9.58
CA HIS A 559 -4.97 -1.50 -9.16
C HIS A 559 -4.16 -2.45 -8.27
N LYS A 560 -3.82 -1.98 -7.06
CA LYS A 560 -2.93 -2.71 -6.12
C LYS A 560 -3.41 -4.11 -5.72
N GLU A 561 -4.71 -4.39 -5.79
CA GLU A 561 -5.29 -5.67 -5.38
C GLU A 561 -5.56 -6.63 -6.55
N LEU A 562 -5.19 -6.27 -7.79
CA LEU A 562 -5.46 -7.08 -8.98
C LEU A 562 -4.93 -8.51 -8.85
N ALA A 563 -3.71 -8.67 -8.36
CA ALA A 563 -3.11 -9.99 -8.16
C ALA A 563 -3.94 -10.87 -7.21
N THR A 564 -4.49 -10.29 -6.13
CA THR A 564 -5.38 -11.02 -5.21
C THR A 564 -6.72 -11.33 -5.86
N LYS A 565 -7.28 -10.39 -6.63
CA LYS A 565 -8.53 -10.61 -7.37
C LYS A 565 -8.38 -11.73 -8.40
N ILE A 566 -7.30 -11.74 -9.19
CA ILE A 566 -6.97 -12.79 -10.16
C ILE A 566 -6.84 -14.14 -9.45
N ARG A 567 -6.17 -14.18 -8.29
CA ARG A 567 -6.07 -15.41 -7.50
C ARG A 567 -7.43 -15.97 -7.10
N LEU A 568 -8.32 -15.13 -6.58
CA LEU A 568 -9.69 -15.53 -6.20
C LEU A 568 -10.52 -15.94 -7.42
N TRP A 569 -10.43 -15.18 -8.51
CA TRP A 569 -11.07 -15.48 -9.79
C TRP A 569 -10.70 -16.88 -10.30
N TYR A 570 -9.40 -17.21 -10.25
CA TYR A 570 -8.88 -18.53 -10.64
C TYR A 570 -9.41 -19.64 -9.71
N GLN A 571 -9.34 -19.44 -8.39
CA GLN A 571 -9.85 -20.41 -7.40
C GLN A 571 -11.34 -20.72 -7.59
N GLN A 572 -12.11 -19.74 -8.04
CA GLN A 572 -13.54 -19.83 -8.24
C GLN A 572 -13.95 -20.40 -9.60
N GLY A 573 -13.01 -20.83 -10.44
CA GLY A 573 -13.32 -21.27 -11.80
C GLY A 573 -13.93 -20.15 -12.65
N GLU A 574 -13.41 -18.94 -12.49
CA GLU A 574 -13.74 -17.76 -13.31
C GLU A 574 -15.21 -17.33 -13.18
N ARG A 575 -15.86 -17.62 -12.04
CA ARG A 575 -17.27 -17.31 -11.81
C ARG A 575 -17.49 -16.57 -10.50
N CYS A 576 -18.49 -15.71 -10.50
CA CYS A 576 -19.00 -15.06 -9.30
C CYS A 576 -19.80 -16.08 -8.49
N LEU A 577 -19.38 -16.32 -7.24
CA LEU A 577 -20.02 -17.32 -6.39
C LEU A 577 -21.42 -16.94 -5.89
N TYR A 578 -21.89 -15.71 -6.06
CA TYR A 578 -23.25 -15.33 -5.66
C TYR A 578 -24.22 -15.28 -6.83
N SER A 579 -23.75 -14.84 -7.99
CA SER A 579 -24.60 -14.71 -9.18
C SER A 579 -24.53 -15.91 -10.13
N GLY A 580 -23.53 -16.78 -10.00
CA GLY A 580 -23.23 -17.86 -10.95
C GLY A 580 -22.70 -17.39 -12.32
N LYS A 581 -22.68 -16.07 -12.56
CA LYS A 581 -22.22 -15.46 -13.81
C LYS A 581 -20.70 -15.59 -13.94
N HIS A 582 -20.25 -15.81 -15.17
CA HIS A 582 -18.83 -15.80 -15.51
C HIS A 582 -18.22 -14.41 -15.32
N ILE A 583 -16.99 -14.36 -14.83
CA ILE A 583 -16.19 -13.15 -14.66
C ILE A 583 -15.13 -13.19 -15.75
N ASP A 584 -15.28 -12.35 -16.77
CA ASP A 584 -14.27 -12.20 -17.82
C ASP A 584 -13.01 -11.50 -17.28
N ILE A 585 -11.82 -11.89 -17.75
CA ILE A 585 -10.57 -11.32 -17.28
C ILE A 585 -10.34 -9.87 -17.74
N HIS A 586 -10.78 -9.52 -18.96
CA HIS A 586 -10.75 -8.14 -19.46
C HIS A 586 -11.64 -7.29 -18.59
N ASP A 587 -12.81 -7.84 -18.21
CA ASP A 587 -13.66 -7.18 -17.26
C ASP A 587 -12.93 -7.03 -15.92
N LEU A 588 -12.38 -8.07 -15.33
CA LEU A 588 -11.71 -7.96 -14.03
C LEU A 588 -10.57 -6.91 -13.99
N ILE A 589 -9.83 -6.75 -15.10
CA ILE A 589 -8.71 -5.81 -15.26
C ILE A 589 -9.21 -4.39 -15.49
N HIS A 590 -10.09 -4.18 -16.46
CA HIS A 590 -10.53 -2.85 -16.87
C HIS A 590 -11.71 -2.33 -16.02
N ASN A 591 -12.29 -3.21 -15.20
CA ASN A 591 -13.58 -3.03 -14.55
C ASN A 591 -13.46 -3.23 -13.05
N GLN A 592 -12.42 -2.65 -12.44
CA GLN A 592 -12.11 -2.88 -11.04
C GLN A 592 -13.33 -2.75 -10.09
N ASN A 593 -14.24 -1.82 -10.35
CA ASN A 593 -15.42 -1.52 -9.52
C ASN A 593 -16.65 -2.40 -9.79
N MET A 594 -16.61 -3.26 -10.83
CA MET A 594 -17.68 -4.25 -11.08
C MET A 594 -17.54 -5.44 -10.16
N PHE A 595 -16.35 -5.66 -9.60
CA PHE A 595 -16.06 -6.78 -8.72
C PHE A 595 -15.48 -6.31 -7.41
N GLU A 596 -16.04 -6.83 -6.33
CA GLU A 596 -15.54 -6.61 -4.97
C GLU A 596 -15.05 -7.93 -4.40
N ILE A 597 -14.04 -7.85 -3.54
CA ILE A 597 -13.70 -8.97 -2.67
C ILE A 597 -14.66 -8.88 -1.50
N ASP A 598 -15.61 -9.81 -1.42
CA ASP A 598 -16.52 -9.93 -0.29
C ASP A 598 -15.93 -10.87 0.78
N HIS A 599 -16.31 -10.61 2.03
CA HIS A 599 -16.12 -11.54 3.12
C HIS A 599 -17.35 -12.47 3.22
N VAL A 600 -17.16 -13.76 2.95
CA VAL A 600 -18.23 -14.78 2.94
C VAL A 600 -19.01 -14.70 4.25
N LEU A 601 -18.30 -14.81 5.37
CA LEU A 601 -18.78 -14.39 6.67
C LEU A 601 -18.50 -12.91 6.87
N PRO A 602 -19.51 -12.06 7.13
CA PRO A 602 -19.31 -10.64 7.36
C PRO A 602 -18.19 -10.39 8.37
N LEU A 603 -17.23 -9.55 8.00
CA LEU A 603 -16.06 -9.26 8.83
C LEU A 603 -16.44 -8.75 10.22
N SER A 604 -17.57 -8.03 10.32
CA SER A 604 -18.16 -7.55 11.59
C SER A 604 -18.59 -8.65 12.56
N LEU A 605 -18.73 -9.89 12.08
CA LEU A 605 -19.16 -11.04 12.87
C LEU A 605 -18.05 -12.08 13.03
N SER A 606 -17.31 -12.38 11.96
CA SER A 606 -16.28 -13.44 11.99
C SER A 606 -14.90 -12.96 12.41
N PHE A 607 -14.59 -11.69 12.18
CA PHE A 607 -13.22 -11.14 12.32
C PHE A 607 -12.16 -11.88 11.48
N ASP A 608 -12.58 -12.68 10.50
CA ASP A 608 -11.69 -13.47 9.65
C ASP A 608 -11.39 -12.70 8.35
N ASP A 609 -10.20 -12.08 8.28
CA ASP A 609 -9.70 -11.42 7.07
C ASP A 609 -8.78 -12.31 6.21
N SER A 610 -8.73 -13.62 6.51
CA SER A 610 -7.94 -14.58 5.74
C SER A 610 -8.47 -14.70 4.30
N LEU A 611 -7.61 -15.18 3.39
CA LEU A 611 -8.02 -15.43 2.02
C LEU A 611 -9.16 -16.46 1.93
N ALA A 612 -9.25 -17.39 2.89
CA ALA A 612 -10.29 -18.41 2.89
C ALA A 612 -11.69 -17.80 3.04
N ASN A 613 -11.83 -16.73 3.82
CA ASN A 613 -13.09 -16.00 3.98
C ASN A 613 -13.35 -14.98 2.86
N LYS A 614 -12.53 -14.92 1.82
CA LYS A 614 -12.63 -13.94 0.73
C LYS A 614 -13.08 -14.58 -0.57
N VAL A 615 -14.00 -13.92 -1.26
CA VAL A 615 -14.47 -14.33 -2.58
C VAL A 615 -14.60 -13.13 -3.49
N LEU A 616 -14.25 -13.28 -4.76
CA LEU A 616 -14.46 -12.28 -5.80
C LEU A 616 -15.87 -12.40 -6.36
N VAL A 617 -16.67 -11.37 -6.16
CA VAL A 617 -18.07 -11.34 -6.62
C VAL A 617 -18.37 -10.03 -7.32
N TYR A 618 -19.47 -9.98 -8.07
CA TYR A 618 -19.93 -8.70 -8.59
C TYR A 618 -20.27 -7.76 -7.43
N SER A 619 -19.90 -6.49 -7.55
CA SER A 619 -20.13 -5.48 -6.51
C SER A 619 -21.61 -5.37 -6.14
N TRP A 620 -22.51 -5.41 -7.12
CA TRP A 620 -23.96 -5.39 -6.83
C TRP A 620 -24.40 -6.60 -5.99
N ALA A 621 -23.83 -7.79 -6.23
CA ALA A 621 -24.16 -9.00 -5.49
C ALA A 621 -23.64 -8.90 -4.04
N ASN A 622 -22.47 -8.29 -3.86
CA ASN A 622 -21.93 -7.99 -2.53
C ASN A 622 -22.83 -7.00 -1.77
N GLN A 623 -23.22 -5.89 -2.41
CA GLN A 623 -24.09 -4.88 -1.79
C GLN A 623 -25.45 -5.46 -1.41
N GLU A 624 -26.03 -6.32 -2.25
CA GLU A 624 -27.30 -6.98 -1.97
C GLU A 624 -27.18 -8.03 -0.86
N LYS A 625 -26.07 -8.80 -0.80
CA LYS A 625 -25.77 -9.71 0.32
C LYS A 625 -25.75 -8.96 1.65
N GLY A 626 -25.04 -7.84 1.71
CA GLY A 626 -24.90 -7.03 2.93
C GLY A 626 -24.24 -7.80 4.08
N GLN A 627 -24.60 -7.50 5.32
CA GLN A 627 -24.05 -8.16 6.52
C GLN A 627 -24.69 -9.52 6.82
N ARG A 628 -24.79 -10.38 5.80
CA ARG A 628 -25.38 -11.72 5.89
C ARG A 628 -24.44 -12.76 5.29
N THR A 629 -24.62 -14.02 5.67
CA THR A 629 -23.95 -15.16 5.04
C THR A 629 -24.62 -15.52 3.70
N PRO A 630 -23.96 -16.24 2.78
CA PRO A 630 -24.57 -16.69 1.53
C PRO A 630 -25.86 -17.49 1.76
N PHE A 631 -25.88 -18.42 2.74
CA PHE A 631 -27.09 -19.14 3.15
C PHE A 631 -28.28 -18.23 3.45
N GLN A 632 -28.04 -17.13 4.18
CA GLN A 632 -29.08 -16.18 4.58
C GLN A 632 -29.50 -15.25 3.44
N ALA A 633 -28.55 -14.87 2.58
CA ALA A 633 -28.75 -13.82 1.58
C ALA A 633 -29.30 -14.34 0.25
N LEU A 634 -28.73 -15.43 -0.30
CA LEU A 634 -29.03 -15.88 -1.65
C LEU A 634 -30.52 -16.14 -1.92
N PRO A 635 -31.30 -16.73 -0.99
CA PRO A 635 -32.74 -16.92 -1.21
C PRO A 635 -33.54 -15.61 -1.36
N GLN A 636 -32.96 -14.48 -0.94
CA GLN A 636 -33.61 -13.16 -0.94
C GLN A 636 -33.05 -12.21 -2.01
N MET A 637 -32.06 -12.66 -2.78
CA MET A 637 -31.41 -11.85 -3.81
C MET A 637 -32.15 -11.97 -5.14
N ALA A 638 -32.38 -10.84 -5.82
CA ALA A 638 -33.16 -10.77 -7.05
C ALA A 638 -32.41 -11.33 -8.29
N SER A 639 -31.07 -11.39 -8.25
CA SER A 639 -30.25 -11.84 -9.37
C SER A 639 -29.13 -12.79 -8.94
N ALA A 640 -29.45 -13.74 -8.05
CA ALA A 640 -28.53 -14.79 -7.60
C ALA A 640 -28.92 -16.17 -8.14
N TRP A 641 -27.96 -17.09 -8.22
CA TRP A 641 -28.30 -18.51 -8.28
C TRP A 641 -28.76 -19.01 -6.91
N SER A 642 -29.45 -20.14 -6.87
CA SER A 642 -29.92 -20.73 -5.62
C SER A 642 -28.75 -21.21 -4.75
N PHE A 643 -28.97 -21.24 -3.44
CA PHE A 643 -28.00 -21.77 -2.49
C PHE A 643 -27.60 -23.23 -2.82
N ARG A 644 -28.54 -24.02 -3.35
CA ARG A 644 -28.28 -25.40 -3.80
C ARG A 644 -27.30 -25.44 -4.98
N GLU A 645 -27.49 -24.57 -5.96
CA GLU A 645 -26.58 -24.46 -7.12
C GLU A 645 -25.18 -24.03 -6.70
N LEU A 646 -25.07 -23.06 -5.77
CA LEU A 646 -23.79 -22.67 -5.18
C LEU A 646 -23.08 -23.88 -4.55
N ARG A 647 -23.78 -24.62 -3.68
CA ARG A 647 -23.20 -25.78 -2.99
C ARG A 647 -22.75 -26.85 -3.97
N ASP A 648 -23.58 -27.16 -4.96
CA ASP A 648 -23.28 -28.14 -5.99
C ASP A 648 -22.08 -27.69 -6.84
N TYR A 649 -21.96 -26.39 -7.15
CA TYR A 649 -20.80 -25.84 -7.86
C TYR A 649 -19.52 -25.95 -7.03
N ILE A 650 -19.52 -25.48 -5.78
CA ILE A 650 -18.33 -25.53 -4.92
C ILE A 650 -17.85 -26.98 -4.73
N SER A 651 -18.77 -27.93 -4.55
CA SER A 651 -18.42 -29.35 -4.38
C SER A 651 -17.63 -29.95 -5.55
N LYS A 652 -17.77 -29.37 -6.75
CA LYS A 652 -17.10 -29.78 -7.98
C LYS A 652 -15.79 -29.01 -8.24
N GLN A 653 -15.56 -27.90 -7.54
CA GLN A 653 -14.36 -27.08 -7.72
C GLN A 653 -13.19 -27.60 -6.86
N LYS A 654 -12.03 -27.78 -7.49
CA LYS A 654 -10.79 -28.19 -6.79
C LYS A 654 -10.10 -27.03 -6.07
N GLY A 655 -10.35 -25.79 -6.50
CA GLY A 655 -9.67 -24.58 -6.01
C GLY A 655 -10.32 -23.88 -4.81
N ILE A 656 -11.51 -24.32 -4.38
CA ILE A 656 -12.22 -23.71 -3.26
C ILE A 656 -12.05 -24.59 -2.01
N SER A 657 -11.59 -23.98 -0.91
CA SER A 657 -11.43 -24.68 0.38
C SER A 657 -12.73 -25.34 0.83
N LYS A 658 -12.67 -26.60 1.28
CA LYS A 658 -13.82 -27.33 1.85
C LYS A 658 -14.41 -26.65 3.10
N LYS A 659 -13.66 -25.77 3.79
CA LYS A 659 -14.23 -24.93 4.86
C LYS A 659 -15.30 -23.98 4.30
N ASN A 660 -15.13 -23.46 3.08
CA ASN A 660 -16.12 -22.60 2.43
C ASN A 660 -17.39 -23.38 2.06
N VAL A 661 -17.31 -24.70 1.84
CA VAL A 661 -18.48 -25.58 1.63
C VAL A 661 -19.33 -25.73 2.89
N THR A 662 -18.72 -25.64 4.07
CA THR A 662 -19.39 -25.88 5.36
C THR A 662 -19.99 -24.60 5.95
N ILE A 663 -19.53 -23.45 5.47
CA ILE A 663 -19.88 -22.11 5.94
C ILE A 663 -20.85 -21.39 5.00
N CYS A 664 -20.80 -21.72 3.70
CA CYS A 664 -21.78 -21.23 2.72
C CYS A 664 -23.17 -21.68 3.09
#